data_AF-A0A348YCD6-F1
#
_entry.id   AF-A0A348YCD6-F1
#
_cell.length_a   1.000
_cell.length_b   1.000
_cell.length_c   1.000
_cell.angle_alpha   90.00
_cell.angle_beta   90.00
_cell.angle_gamma   90.00
#
_symmetry.space_group_name_H-M   'P 1'
#
loop_
_entity.id
_entity.type
_entity.pdbx_description
1 polymer ?
#
loop_
_entity_poly.entity_id
_entity_poly.type
_entity_poly.pdbx_seq_one_letter_code
_entity_poly.pdbx_strand_id
1 'polypeptide(L)'
;MEVHFPYELGGQSNSLDVFTTRPDTLMGVTYVAVAAAHPLAQYASEHNKAIAEFCALCKKGSVAEADLAKAEKIGMDTGLTVTHPLTGEEVPVWVANYVLMSYGSGAVMAVPAHDERDYEFAIKYKLPIKQVIDIPVKYFDEVEEGNDNRAYTERNTLVNSGEFDGMDFEQAFEAMLAKLAPQQLAKKKIQYRLRDWGVSRQRYWGCPIPMVNCEYCGTVPVEEQDLPVILPTDVVPDGRGNPLKNIPEFVNTTCPKCGNPAERETDTFDTFVESSWYYARFASPHDTTNMVNKSAANKWLPVDQYIGGVEHAVMHLLYARFFHKLMRDENLVSGDEPFANLMTQGMVLAGTFYRVNADGSTTYYFAEDIDIDFNERGQPIKAILKADGQPVTIGKIEKMSKSKNNGVDPQITIDKYGADTVRLYTLFTAPADQTLEWSDDALKGPYNFVKKVWRIASEHIQALTDANLSLNTLNNGTLNSEALATHGLSKEAKALRRKTHETIGKIDSDLGQRLALNTPVSSLMELANELSNFKANSEQELKVQHEALIDLLIMLSVYAPHIGEHLLEQLGLDTVTLSYPTVDEHALVQDMITMVVQVNGKMRGKMDVAPNSDPEALKAQARTLESVAKFLTGEIKKEIVVPNKLVNIVVAG
;
A
#
# COMPACT_ATOMS: atom_id res chain seq x y z
N MET A 1 11.23 23.58 19.15
CA MET A 1 12.18 24.33 20.00
C MET A 1 12.77 23.35 21.00
N GLU A 2 14.07 23.44 21.24
CA GLU A 2 14.68 22.78 22.39
C GLU A 2 14.69 23.79 23.55
N VAL A 3 14.19 23.38 24.71
CA VAL A 3 14.03 24.21 25.91
C VAL A 3 14.80 23.55 27.05
N HIS A 4 15.49 24.36 27.84
CA HIS A 4 16.39 23.92 28.90
C HIS A 4 15.77 24.31 30.24
N PHE A 5 15.43 23.32 31.08
CA PHE A 5 14.90 23.52 32.42
C PHE A 5 16.04 23.38 33.43
N PRO A 6 16.54 24.46 34.04
CA PRO A 6 17.65 24.39 34.99
C PRO A 6 17.29 23.58 36.24
N TYR A 7 18.24 22.89 36.83
CA TYR A 7 18.09 22.29 38.16
C TYR A 7 19.44 22.16 38.86
N GLU A 8 19.41 21.98 40.17
CA GLU A 8 20.61 21.68 40.96
C GLU A 8 20.54 20.25 41.48
N LEU A 9 21.63 19.50 41.32
CA LEU A 9 21.76 18.14 41.83
C LEU A 9 23.15 17.95 42.43
N GLY A 10 23.23 17.57 43.70
CA GLY A 10 24.51 17.37 44.38
C GLY A 10 25.42 18.61 44.41
N GLY A 11 24.85 19.82 44.39
CA GLY A 11 25.60 21.08 44.33
C GLY A 11 26.14 21.45 42.94
N GLN A 12 25.74 20.74 41.89
CA GLN A 12 26.06 21.08 40.51
C GLN A 12 24.83 21.61 39.76
N SER A 13 24.99 22.74 39.08
CA SER A 13 23.98 23.28 38.17
C SER A 13 23.94 22.46 36.89
N ASN A 14 22.77 21.94 36.56
CA ASN A 14 22.50 21.10 35.40
C ASN A 14 21.27 21.63 34.63
N SER A 15 20.99 21.03 33.47
CA SER A 15 19.80 21.33 32.65
C SER A 15 19.08 20.06 32.25
N LEU A 16 17.75 20.09 32.34
CA LEU A 16 16.88 19.10 31.73
C LEU A 16 16.44 19.64 30.37
N ASP A 17 17.02 19.08 29.33
CA ASP A 17 16.72 19.49 27.96
C ASP A 17 15.45 18.79 27.51
N VAL A 18 14.53 19.51 26.89
CA VAL A 18 13.31 18.96 26.32
C VAL A 18 13.09 19.50 24.91
N PHE A 19 12.56 18.66 24.03
CA PHE A 19 12.14 19.11 22.71
C PHE A 19 10.62 19.23 22.65
N THR A 20 10.13 20.36 22.14
CA THR A 20 8.70 20.59 21.91
C THR A 20 8.43 21.21 20.53
N THR A 21 7.37 20.75 19.89
CA THR A 21 6.78 21.38 18.69
C THR A 21 5.73 22.43 19.05
N ARG A 22 5.39 22.56 20.34
CA ARG A 22 4.44 23.50 20.93
C ARG A 22 5.09 24.41 21.97
N PRO A 23 6.12 25.20 21.61
CA PRO A 23 6.71 26.14 22.55
C PRO A 23 5.74 27.26 22.95
N ASP A 24 4.75 27.57 22.11
CA ASP A 24 3.64 28.50 22.40
C ASP A 24 2.91 28.16 23.70
N THR A 25 2.91 26.88 24.10
CA THR A 25 2.22 26.43 25.32
C THR A 25 3.14 26.29 26.53
N LEU A 26 4.37 26.80 26.47
CA LEU A 26 5.39 26.62 27.53
C LEU A 26 4.89 27.12 28.89
N MET A 27 4.13 28.22 28.94
CA MET A 27 3.56 28.77 30.19
C MET A 27 2.54 27.84 30.87
N GLY A 28 2.05 26.81 30.17
CA GLY A 28 1.12 25.81 30.66
C GLY A 28 1.79 24.54 31.18
N VAL A 29 3.13 24.52 31.23
CA VAL A 29 3.87 23.39 31.80
C VAL A 29 3.59 23.27 33.29
N THR A 30 3.18 22.07 33.72
CA THR A 30 2.82 21.79 35.12
C THR A 30 3.61 20.64 35.73
N TYR A 31 4.24 19.82 34.90
CA TYR A 31 5.25 18.84 35.28
C TYR A 31 6.17 18.57 34.08
N VAL A 32 7.30 17.92 34.32
CA VAL A 32 8.15 17.34 33.27
C VAL A 32 8.21 15.83 33.45
N ALA A 33 8.28 15.08 32.36
CA ALA A 33 8.36 13.63 32.37
C ALA A 33 9.66 13.14 31.75
N VAL A 34 10.34 12.21 32.41
CA VAL A 34 11.61 11.61 31.96
C VAL A 34 11.49 10.11 31.76
N ALA A 35 12.29 9.56 30.85
CA ALA A 35 12.38 8.13 30.63
C ALA A 35 12.94 7.41 31.86
N ALA A 36 12.58 6.14 32.05
CA ALA A 36 13.10 5.31 33.15
C ALA A 36 14.65 5.20 33.16
N ALA A 37 15.29 5.29 31.99
CA ALA A 37 16.75 5.25 31.86
C ALA A 37 17.42 6.64 31.95
N HIS A 38 16.65 7.72 32.13
CA HIS A 38 17.18 9.08 32.21
C HIS A 38 18.02 9.28 33.49
N PRO A 39 19.12 10.05 33.47
CA PRO A 39 19.98 10.28 34.64
C PRO A 39 19.22 10.72 35.91
N LEU A 40 18.23 11.62 35.80
CA LEU A 40 17.38 12.02 36.93
C LEU A 40 16.58 10.85 37.53
N ALA A 41 16.03 9.97 36.69
CA ALA A 41 15.29 8.79 37.15
C ALA A 41 16.23 7.76 37.80
N GLN A 42 17.45 7.60 37.27
CA GLN A 42 18.47 6.74 37.87
C GLN A 42 18.91 7.27 39.23
N TYR A 43 19.18 8.57 39.35
CA TYR A 43 19.51 9.21 40.62
C TYR A 43 18.38 9.05 41.65
N ALA A 44 17.13 9.33 41.27
CA ALA A 44 15.98 9.14 42.17
C ALA A 44 15.81 7.66 42.60
N SER A 45 16.17 6.71 41.74
CA SER A 45 16.11 5.28 42.05
C SER A 45 17.14 4.81 43.07
N GLU A 46 18.29 5.49 43.18
CA GLU A 46 19.30 5.20 44.20
C GLU A 46 18.81 5.53 45.62
N HIS A 47 17.88 6.48 45.71
CA HIS A 47 17.35 7.00 46.98
C HIS A 47 15.93 6.52 47.30
N ASN A 48 15.22 5.94 46.33
CA ASN A 48 13.85 5.45 46.51
C ASN A 48 13.63 4.08 45.83
N LYS A 49 13.40 3.06 46.66
CA LYS A 49 13.19 1.68 46.21
C LYS A 49 11.99 1.52 45.26
N ALA A 50 10.90 2.27 45.48
CA ALA A 50 9.71 2.19 44.63
C ALA A 50 10.01 2.71 43.21
N ILE A 51 10.81 3.78 43.09
CA ILE A 51 11.26 4.30 41.80
C ILE A 51 12.19 3.29 41.11
N ALA A 52 13.09 2.64 41.85
CA ALA A 52 13.95 1.59 41.28
C ALA A 52 13.14 0.41 40.71
N GLU A 53 12.12 -0.05 41.45
CA GLU A 53 11.21 -1.10 40.99
C GLU A 53 10.40 -0.66 39.77
N PHE A 54 9.93 0.59 39.75
CA PHE A 54 9.22 1.16 38.60
C PHE A 54 10.12 1.27 37.36
N CYS A 55 11.35 1.76 37.51
CA CYS A 55 12.32 1.82 36.43
C CYS A 55 12.65 0.43 35.88
N ALA A 56 12.74 -0.59 36.74
CA ALA A 56 12.93 -1.98 36.33
C ALA A 56 11.69 -2.56 35.61
N LEU A 57 10.48 -2.16 36.01
CA LEU A 57 9.24 -2.51 35.32
C LEU A 57 9.20 -1.92 33.90
N CYS A 58 9.52 -0.64 33.76
CA CYS A 58 9.56 0.03 32.44
C CYS A 58 10.55 -0.64 31.48
N LYS A 59 11.69 -1.14 31.97
CA LYS A 59 12.67 -1.89 31.16
C LYS A 59 12.16 -3.24 30.63
N LYS A 60 11.11 -3.80 31.22
CA LYS A 60 10.46 -5.04 30.74
C LYS A 60 9.35 -4.79 29.71
N GLY A 61 8.93 -3.53 29.56
CA GLY A 61 7.89 -3.14 28.60
C GLY A 61 8.36 -3.26 27.15
N SER A 62 7.39 -3.32 26.23
CA SER A 62 7.68 -3.24 24.80
C SER A 62 8.28 -1.87 24.47
N VAL A 63 9.30 -1.86 23.61
CA VAL A 63 9.89 -0.63 23.05
C VAL A 63 9.23 -0.23 21.72
N ALA A 64 8.30 -1.05 21.20
CA ALA A 64 7.60 -0.76 19.97
C ALA A 64 6.63 0.41 20.18
N GLU A 65 6.71 1.43 19.31
CA GLU A 65 5.91 2.65 19.44
C GLU A 65 4.39 2.37 19.43
N ALA A 66 3.94 1.41 18.63
CA ALA A 66 2.53 1.02 18.55
C ALA A 66 2.02 0.40 19.86
N ASP A 67 2.86 -0.40 20.53
CA ASP A 67 2.52 -1.00 21.82
C ASP A 67 2.51 0.06 22.91
N LEU A 68 3.51 0.95 22.92
CA LEU A 68 3.61 2.05 23.88
C LEU A 68 2.46 3.05 23.76
N ALA A 69 1.98 3.32 22.55
CA ALA A 69 0.83 4.18 22.32
C ALA A 69 -0.45 3.60 22.95
N LYS A 70 -0.65 2.29 22.86
CA LYS A 70 -1.81 1.57 23.44
C LYS A 70 -1.65 1.22 24.92
N ALA A 71 -0.41 1.12 25.41
CA ALA A 71 -0.12 0.78 26.79
C ALA A 71 -0.71 1.83 27.73
N GLU A 72 -1.20 1.35 28.88
CA GLU A 72 -1.62 2.23 29.96
C GLU A 72 -0.46 3.15 30.37
N LYS A 73 -0.75 4.45 30.45
CA LYS A 73 0.25 5.44 30.87
C LYS A 73 0.43 5.34 32.38
N ILE A 74 1.61 4.93 32.79
CA ILE A 74 2.00 4.80 34.20
C ILE A 74 3.24 5.65 34.49
N GLY A 75 3.32 6.18 35.70
CA GLY A 75 4.43 7.01 36.13
C GLY A 75 4.50 7.15 37.63
N MET A 76 5.62 7.71 38.10
CA MET A 76 5.90 7.91 39.51
C MET A 76 6.58 9.26 39.71
N ASP A 77 6.17 10.00 40.74
CA ASP A 77 6.84 11.23 41.16
C ASP A 77 8.26 10.89 41.63
N THR A 78 9.26 11.61 41.12
CA THR A 78 10.64 11.40 41.52
C THR A 78 11.01 12.11 42.82
N GLY A 79 10.19 13.07 43.26
CA GLY A 79 10.51 13.99 44.35
C GLY A 79 11.54 15.07 43.98
N LEU A 80 12.00 15.09 42.72
CA LEU A 80 12.90 16.11 42.19
C LEU A 80 12.09 17.20 41.47
N THR A 81 12.65 18.40 41.40
CA THR A 81 12.09 19.54 40.68
C THR A 81 13.09 20.11 39.69
N VAL A 82 12.57 20.77 38.66
CA VAL A 82 13.34 21.64 37.75
C VAL A 82 12.73 23.04 37.74
N THR A 83 13.50 24.03 37.34
CA THR A 83 13.05 25.42 37.26
C THR A 83 12.41 25.70 35.90
N HIS A 84 11.19 26.24 35.91
CA HIS A 84 10.53 26.68 34.68
C HIS A 84 11.29 27.88 34.08
N PRO A 85 11.72 27.83 32.81
CA PRO A 85 12.66 28.81 32.25
C PRO A 85 12.07 30.23 32.06
N LEU A 86 10.75 30.36 31.93
CA LEU A 86 10.06 31.67 31.88
C LEU A 86 9.57 32.19 33.25
N THR A 87 8.89 31.36 34.06
CA THR A 87 8.28 31.81 35.32
C THR A 87 9.23 31.75 36.52
N GLY A 88 10.27 30.92 36.46
CA GLY A 88 11.16 30.64 37.59
C GLY A 88 10.55 29.72 38.67
N GLU A 89 9.34 29.21 38.46
CA GLU A 89 8.66 28.31 39.40
C GLU A 89 9.28 26.90 39.37
N GLU A 90 9.19 26.18 40.49
CA GLU A 90 9.58 24.77 40.55
C GLU A 90 8.52 23.88 39.89
N VAL A 91 8.97 22.99 39.00
CA VAL A 91 8.15 22.05 38.24
C VAL A 91 8.54 20.63 38.63
N PRO A 92 7.59 19.78 39.07
CA PRO A 92 7.90 18.43 39.52
C PRO A 92 8.34 17.53 38.34
N VAL A 93 9.32 16.67 38.62
CA VAL A 93 9.85 15.68 37.68
C VAL A 93 9.20 14.32 37.93
N TRP A 94 8.61 13.75 36.90
CA TRP A 94 8.00 12.42 36.90
C TRP A 94 8.80 11.44 36.05
N VAL A 95 8.94 10.20 36.49
CA VAL A 95 9.37 9.10 35.61
C VAL A 95 8.14 8.47 34.97
N ALA A 96 8.12 8.31 33.65
CA ALA A 96 6.95 7.79 32.93
C ALA A 96 7.32 6.74 31.87
N ASN A 97 6.46 5.75 31.67
CA ASN A 97 6.71 4.63 30.75
C ASN A 97 6.60 5.00 29.26
N TYR A 98 5.98 6.14 28.94
CA TYR A 98 5.75 6.59 27.55
C TYR A 98 6.86 7.52 27.03
N VAL A 99 7.80 7.93 27.89
CA VAL A 99 8.96 8.74 27.50
C VAL A 99 10.12 7.81 27.14
N LEU A 100 10.62 7.92 25.92
CA LEU A 100 11.66 7.04 25.39
C LEU A 100 13.02 7.73 25.42
N MET A 101 14.01 7.09 26.04
CA MET A 101 15.39 7.60 26.08
C MET A 101 16.00 7.74 24.67
N SER A 102 15.58 6.89 23.73
CA SER A 102 16.03 6.91 22.34
C SER A 102 15.38 8.00 21.48
N TYR A 103 14.51 8.84 22.05
CA TYR A 103 13.81 9.90 21.32
C TYR A 103 13.99 11.26 21.99
N GLY A 104 14.46 12.24 21.22
CA GLY A 104 14.83 13.55 21.76
C GLY A 104 15.95 13.43 22.79
N SER A 105 15.75 14.05 23.95
CA SER A 105 16.64 14.01 25.12
C SER A 105 16.27 12.93 26.14
N GLY A 106 15.24 12.13 25.87
CA GLY A 106 14.66 11.23 26.88
C GLY A 106 13.82 11.96 27.95
N ALA A 107 13.40 13.20 27.67
CA ALA A 107 12.57 14.02 28.53
C ALA A 107 11.59 14.87 27.71
N VAL A 108 10.42 15.16 28.29
CA VAL A 108 9.38 16.02 27.71
C VAL A 108 8.83 16.98 28.76
N MET A 109 8.48 18.20 28.34
CA MET A 109 7.62 19.07 29.14
C MET A 109 6.18 18.64 28.96
N ALA A 110 5.39 18.64 30.02
CA ALA A 110 4.00 18.24 29.95
C ALA A 110 3.07 19.45 30.08
N VAL A 111 2.14 19.59 29.13
CA VAL A 111 1.16 20.67 29.08
C VAL A 111 -0.25 20.08 28.99
N PRO A 112 -0.83 19.63 30.11
CA PRO A 112 -2.05 18.83 30.11
C PRO A 112 -3.24 19.47 29.42
N ALA A 113 -3.37 20.80 29.44
CA ALA A 113 -4.50 21.46 28.77
C ALA A 113 -4.43 21.38 27.23
N HIS A 114 -3.26 21.02 26.65
CA HIS A 114 -2.99 21.14 25.21
C HIS A 114 -2.26 19.94 24.58
N ASP A 115 -2.03 18.85 25.33
CA ASP A 115 -1.59 17.54 24.81
C ASP A 115 -2.44 16.44 25.47
N GLU A 116 -3.05 15.58 24.66
CA GLU A 116 -3.97 14.53 25.10
C GLU A 116 -3.33 13.53 26.06
N ARG A 117 -2.06 13.16 25.84
CA ARG A 117 -1.35 12.18 26.67
C ARG A 117 -1.00 12.79 28.01
N ASP A 118 -0.59 14.06 28.01
CA ASP A 118 -0.34 14.81 29.24
C ASP A 118 -1.63 15.01 30.03
N TYR A 119 -2.77 15.23 29.36
CA TYR A 119 -4.09 15.33 29.99
C TYR A 119 -4.47 14.03 30.70
N GLU A 120 -4.43 12.90 30.00
CA GLU A 120 -4.75 11.59 30.57
C GLU A 120 -3.88 11.27 31.79
N PHE A 121 -2.58 11.54 31.68
CA PHE A 121 -1.65 11.35 32.78
C PHE A 121 -1.96 12.29 33.95
N ALA A 122 -2.21 13.57 33.69
CA ALA A 122 -2.55 14.55 34.72
C ALA A 122 -3.85 14.23 35.44
N ILE A 123 -4.90 13.80 34.73
CA ILE A 123 -6.16 13.36 35.35
C ILE A 123 -5.93 12.15 36.26
N LYS A 124 -5.19 11.15 35.78
CA LYS A 124 -4.90 9.92 36.53
C LYS A 124 -4.14 10.20 37.84
N TYR A 125 -3.14 11.09 37.80
CA TYR A 125 -2.30 11.41 38.95
C TYR A 125 -2.69 12.71 39.68
N LYS A 126 -3.81 13.33 39.28
CA LYS A 126 -4.32 14.59 39.85
C LYS A 126 -3.29 15.73 39.80
N LEU A 127 -2.56 15.82 38.69
CA LEU A 127 -1.60 16.90 38.43
C LEU A 127 -2.34 18.16 37.94
N PRO A 128 -1.75 19.35 38.13
CA PRO A 128 -2.39 20.59 37.69
C PRO A 128 -2.64 20.62 36.17
N ILE A 129 -3.73 21.23 35.75
CA ILE A 129 -4.08 21.43 34.34
C ILE A 129 -4.26 22.94 34.13
N LYS A 130 -3.37 23.56 33.35
CA LYS A 130 -3.33 25.01 33.15
C LYS A 130 -3.56 25.33 31.67
N GLN A 131 -4.68 25.98 31.38
CA GLN A 131 -5.00 26.49 30.05
C GLN A 131 -4.12 27.69 29.72
N VAL A 132 -3.45 27.65 28.56
CA VAL A 132 -2.65 28.76 28.03
C VAL A 132 -2.97 29.13 26.57
N ILE A 133 -3.87 28.39 25.93
CA ILE A 133 -4.41 28.69 24.60
C ILE A 133 -5.89 28.99 24.72
N ASP A 134 -6.37 30.00 24.01
CA ASP A 134 -7.79 30.35 23.96
C ASP A 134 -8.60 29.22 23.31
N ILE A 135 -9.65 28.77 23.99
CA ILE A 135 -10.48 27.65 23.56
C ILE A 135 -11.81 28.23 23.08
N PRO A 136 -12.19 28.03 21.80
CA PRO A 136 -13.47 28.50 21.28
C PRO A 136 -14.65 28.02 22.13
N VAL A 137 -15.63 28.92 22.32
CA VAL A 137 -16.87 28.59 23.02
C VAL A 137 -17.55 27.43 22.30
N LYS A 138 -18.00 26.42 23.06
CA LYS A 138 -18.59 25.16 22.57
C LYS A 138 -17.64 24.14 21.93
N TYR A 139 -16.33 24.36 21.92
CA TYR A 139 -15.39 23.40 21.35
C TYR A 139 -15.60 21.98 21.90
N PHE A 140 -15.80 21.85 23.22
CA PHE A 140 -16.04 20.54 23.83
C PHE A 140 -17.51 20.08 23.83
N ASP A 141 -18.43 20.86 23.28
CA ASP A 141 -19.83 20.43 23.10
C ASP A 141 -19.97 19.54 21.84
N GLU A 142 -18.98 19.60 20.93
CA GLU A 142 -18.93 18.81 19.69
C GLU A 142 -18.08 17.53 19.82
N VAL A 143 -17.51 17.29 21.00
CA VAL A 143 -16.71 16.08 21.27
C VAL A 143 -17.64 14.88 21.46
N GLU A 144 -17.31 13.75 20.82
CA GLU A 144 -18.12 12.53 20.85
C GLU A 144 -18.48 12.08 22.27
N GLU A 145 -19.72 11.63 22.43
CA GLU A 145 -20.24 11.08 23.69
C GLU A 145 -19.38 9.88 24.13
N GLY A 146 -18.68 10.02 25.27
CA GLY A 146 -17.77 9.00 25.81
C GLY A 146 -16.27 9.32 25.71
N ASN A 147 -15.89 10.45 25.08
CA ASN A 147 -14.52 10.94 25.16
C ASN A 147 -14.36 11.93 26.34
N ASP A 148 -13.72 11.47 27.41
CA ASP A 148 -13.44 12.26 28.62
C ASP A 148 -12.18 13.14 28.50
N ASN A 149 -11.43 13.05 27.40
CA ASN A 149 -10.25 13.87 27.17
C ASN A 149 -10.65 15.32 26.85
N ARG A 150 -10.16 16.29 27.63
CA ARG A 150 -10.43 17.73 27.47
C ARG A 150 -9.17 18.54 27.17
N ALA A 151 -8.16 17.94 26.53
CA ALA A 151 -7.05 18.68 25.95
C ALA A 151 -7.50 19.43 24.69
N TYR A 152 -7.14 20.71 24.57
CA TYR A 152 -7.31 21.50 23.34
C TYR A 152 -6.01 21.52 22.55
N THR A 153 -5.93 20.69 21.50
CA THR A 153 -4.68 20.48 20.73
C THR A 153 -4.46 21.50 19.61
N GLU A 154 -5.50 22.22 19.20
CA GLU A 154 -5.41 23.19 18.11
C GLU A 154 -4.58 24.42 18.51
N ARG A 155 -4.05 25.11 17.49
CA ARG A 155 -3.36 26.40 17.69
C ARG A 155 -4.40 27.51 17.73
N ASN A 156 -4.23 28.42 18.68
CA ASN A 156 -5.01 29.65 18.79
C ASN A 156 -4.18 30.70 19.55
N THR A 157 -4.77 31.85 19.80
CA THR A 157 -4.18 32.93 20.59
C THR A 157 -3.85 32.48 22.01
N LEU A 158 -2.72 32.96 22.56
CA LEU A 158 -2.31 32.68 23.93
C LEU A 158 -3.16 33.45 24.95
N VAL A 159 -3.43 32.78 26.07
CA VAL A 159 -4.05 33.33 27.30
C VAL A 159 -3.27 32.82 28.52
N ASN A 160 -3.44 33.44 29.69
CA ASN A 160 -2.79 33.03 30.95
C ASN A 160 -1.26 32.81 30.84
N SER A 161 -0.62 33.54 29.93
CA SER A 161 0.77 33.43 29.52
C SER A 161 1.55 34.72 29.77
N GLY A 162 0.96 35.70 30.46
CA GLY A 162 1.66 36.91 30.90
C GLY A 162 1.96 37.85 29.74
N GLU A 163 3.24 38.17 29.50
CA GLU A 163 3.62 39.09 28.41
C GLU A 163 3.36 38.53 27.00
N PHE A 164 3.03 37.23 26.89
CA PHE A 164 2.71 36.56 25.63
C PHE A 164 1.20 36.49 25.35
N ASP A 165 0.35 36.99 26.24
CA ASP A 165 -1.10 37.00 26.03
C ASP A 165 -1.47 37.80 24.77
N GLY A 166 -2.41 37.26 23.99
CA GLY A 166 -2.84 37.89 22.73
C GLY A 166 -1.96 37.57 21.51
N MET A 167 -0.84 36.87 21.68
CA MET A 167 0.01 36.42 20.56
C MET A 167 -0.56 35.17 19.90
N ASP A 168 -0.35 35.03 18.58
CA ASP A 168 -0.53 33.77 17.87
C ASP A 168 0.70 32.84 18.02
N PHE A 169 0.66 31.66 17.40
CA PHE A 169 1.73 30.67 17.47
C PHE A 169 3.10 31.20 17.01
N GLU A 170 3.16 31.89 15.86
CA GLU A 170 4.44 32.33 15.28
C GLU A 170 5.04 33.48 16.11
N GLN A 171 4.18 34.41 16.53
CA GLN A 171 4.55 35.51 17.43
C GLN A 171 5.07 34.97 18.77
N ALA A 172 4.33 34.06 19.40
CA ALA A 172 4.72 33.45 20.67
C ALA A 172 6.02 32.65 20.55
N PHE A 173 6.19 31.88 19.47
CA PHE A 173 7.42 31.12 19.21
C PHE A 173 8.63 32.05 19.17
N GLU A 174 8.60 33.11 18.36
CA GLU A 174 9.73 34.02 18.21
C GLU A 174 9.95 34.86 19.47
N ALA A 175 8.88 35.30 20.15
CA ALA A 175 8.98 36.07 21.40
C ALA A 175 9.60 35.24 22.55
N MET A 176 9.14 34.01 22.76
CA MET A 176 9.70 33.12 23.79
C MET A 176 11.14 32.74 23.48
N LEU A 177 11.47 32.46 22.21
CA LEU A 177 12.85 32.19 21.81
C LEU A 177 13.75 33.41 22.03
N ALA A 178 13.31 34.61 21.65
CA ALA A 178 14.06 35.85 21.84
C ALA A 178 14.35 36.12 23.33
N LYS A 179 13.42 35.72 24.22
CA LYS A 179 13.59 35.86 25.67
C LYS A 179 14.54 34.81 26.27
N LEU A 180 14.45 33.56 25.82
CA LEU A 180 15.17 32.44 26.43
C LEU A 180 16.57 32.19 25.82
N ALA A 181 16.76 32.44 24.53
CA ALA A 181 18.02 32.14 23.84
C ALA A 181 19.24 32.91 24.38
N PRO A 182 19.15 34.22 24.73
CA PRO A 182 20.28 34.95 25.32
C PRO A 182 20.73 34.39 26.68
N GLN A 183 19.83 33.71 27.39
CA GLN A 183 20.08 33.04 28.66
C GLN A 183 20.54 31.58 28.47
N GLN A 184 20.68 31.13 27.21
CA GLN A 184 20.95 29.74 26.85
C GLN A 184 19.87 28.76 27.33
N LEU A 185 18.63 29.25 27.51
CA LEU A 185 17.51 28.45 27.98
C LEU A 185 16.61 27.90 26.86
N ALA A 186 16.84 28.31 25.61
CA ALA A 186 16.20 27.70 24.45
C ALA A 186 17.01 27.89 23.16
N LYS A 187 16.80 27.01 22.18
CA LYS A 187 17.29 27.18 20.81
C LYS A 187 16.34 26.59 19.76
N LYS A 188 16.40 27.11 18.53
CA LYS A 188 15.74 26.47 17.38
C LYS A 188 16.41 25.11 17.14
N LYS A 189 15.58 24.07 17.01
CA LYS A 189 16.00 22.70 16.80
C LYS A 189 15.04 22.03 15.84
N ILE A 190 15.57 21.32 14.87
CA ILE A 190 14.83 20.39 14.02
C ILE A 190 15.10 18.99 14.57
N GLN A 191 14.04 18.20 14.73
CA GLN A 191 14.09 16.81 15.15
C GLN A 191 13.34 15.95 14.16
N TYR A 192 13.79 14.72 13.99
CA TYR A 192 13.14 13.72 13.16
C TYR A 192 12.58 12.61 14.05
N ARG A 193 11.38 12.12 13.72
CA ARG A 193 10.87 10.87 14.30
C ARG A 193 11.63 9.65 13.77
N LEU A 194 12.11 9.74 12.53
CA LEU A 194 12.97 8.72 11.93
C LEU A 194 14.23 8.53 12.78
N ARG A 195 14.57 7.27 13.04
CA ARG A 195 15.80 6.86 13.74
C ARG A 195 16.77 6.26 12.73
N ASP A 196 18.03 6.16 13.12
CA ASP A 196 19.00 5.42 12.34
C ASP A 196 18.59 3.96 12.18
N TRP A 197 18.96 3.38 11.05
CA TRP A 197 18.66 1.99 10.74
C TRP A 197 19.65 1.06 11.44
N GLY A 198 19.19 0.42 12.52
CA GLY A 198 19.94 -0.66 13.16
C GLY A 198 19.93 -1.92 12.31
N VAL A 199 21.03 -2.16 11.59
CA VAL A 199 21.15 -3.27 10.63
C VAL A 199 21.67 -4.57 11.25
N SER A 200 22.17 -4.59 12.49
CA SER A 200 22.69 -5.82 13.11
C SER A 200 21.57 -6.74 13.60
N ARG A 201 21.71 -8.05 13.35
CA ARG A 201 20.80 -9.09 13.81
C ARG A 201 21.60 -10.21 14.47
N GLN A 202 21.21 -10.60 15.69
CA GLN A 202 21.77 -11.77 16.39
C GLN A 202 21.14 -13.07 15.86
N ARG A 203 21.20 -13.29 14.55
CA ARG A 203 20.63 -14.44 13.83
C ARG A 203 21.71 -15.02 12.92
N TYR A 204 21.58 -16.31 12.63
CA TYR A 204 22.52 -17.02 11.76
C TYR A 204 22.24 -16.79 10.27
N TRP A 205 20.98 -16.86 9.87
CA TRP A 205 20.62 -16.84 8.44
C TRP A 205 20.53 -15.41 7.90
N GLY A 206 21.67 -14.85 7.52
CA GLY A 206 21.80 -13.54 6.91
C GLY A 206 23.21 -13.28 6.38
N CYS A 207 23.40 -12.17 5.67
CA CYS A 207 24.71 -11.76 5.18
C CYS A 207 25.63 -11.37 6.37
N PRO A 208 26.80 -12.00 6.56
CA PRO A 208 27.72 -11.62 7.64
C PRO A 208 28.17 -10.17 7.51
N ILE A 209 28.20 -9.46 8.64
CA ILE A 209 28.68 -8.07 8.67
C ILE A 209 30.21 -8.08 8.48
N PRO A 210 30.77 -7.36 7.49
CA PRO A 210 32.20 -7.43 7.14
C PRO A 210 33.07 -6.57 8.07
N MET A 211 32.98 -6.80 9.38
CA MET A 211 33.77 -6.14 10.41
C MET A 211 34.57 -7.16 11.25
N VAL A 212 35.72 -6.73 11.76
CA VAL A 212 36.61 -7.48 12.64
C VAL A 212 36.86 -6.67 13.91
N ASN A 213 36.66 -7.29 15.07
CA ASN A 213 36.87 -6.73 16.39
C ASN A 213 38.27 -7.10 16.89
N CYS A 214 39.14 -6.10 17.00
CA CYS A 214 40.52 -6.24 17.49
C CYS A 214 40.67 -5.51 18.83
N GLU A 215 41.26 -6.17 19.83
CA GLU A 215 41.49 -5.59 21.16
C GLU A 215 42.31 -4.29 21.12
N TYR A 216 43.23 -4.17 20.16
CA TYR A 216 44.14 -3.03 20.05
C TYR A 216 43.66 -1.94 19.09
N CYS A 217 42.92 -2.31 18.05
CA CYS A 217 42.53 -1.40 16.97
C CYS A 217 41.05 -1.01 17.01
N GLY A 218 40.24 -1.66 17.86
CA GLY A 218 38.79 -1.56 17.86
C GLY A 218 38.17 -2.34 16.72
N THR A 219 36.98 -1.91 16.30
CA THR A 219 36.23 -2.49 15.18
C THR A 219 36.77 -1.94 13.86
N VAL A 220 37.29 -2.81 13.00
CA VAL A 220 37.89 -2.46 11.70
C VAL A 220 37.16 -3.20 10.56
N PRO A 221 36.99 -2.59 9.37
CA PRO A 221 36.37 -3.29 8.24
C PRO A 221 37.29 -4.40 7.71
N VAL A 222 36.68 -5.41 7.10
CA VAL A 222 37.39 -6.40 6.28
C VAL A 222 37.91 -5.72 5.00
N GLU A 223 39.08 -6.10 4.53
CA GLU A 223 39.67 -5.58 3.28
C GLU A 223 38.86 -6.04 2.07
N GLU A 224 38.77 -5.21 1.03
CA GLU A 224 37.93 -5.48 -0.15
C GLU A 224 38.29 -6.79 -0.85
N GLN A 225 39.58 -7.11 -0.94
CA GLN A 225 40.10 -8.35 -1.55
C GLN A 225 39.72 -9.63 -0.77
N ASP A 226 39.39 -9.49 0.52
CA ASP A 226 39.00 -10.58 1.41
C ASP A 226 37.48 -10.75 1.49
N LEU A 227 36.73 -9.94 0.72
CA LEU A 227 35.29 -10.13 0.53
C LEU A 227 35.02 -11.23 -0.50
N PRO A 228 33.89 -11.96 -0.37
CA PRO A 228 32.89 -11.85 0.70
C PRO A 228 33.31 -12.59 1.98
N VAL A 229 32.80 -12.13 3.14
CA VAL A 229 32.78 -12.96 4.36
C VAL A 229 31.71 -14.04 4.18
N ILE A 230 32.12 -15.26 3.89
CA ILE A 230 31.21 -16.37 3.55
C ILE A 230 30.51 -16.88 4.82
N LEU A 231 29.18 -16.93 4.79
CA LEU A 231 28.38 -17.57 5.84
C LEU A 231 28.63 -19.10 5.81
N PRO A 232 29.06 -19.73 6.91
CA PRO A 232 29.17 -21.19 6.99
C PRO A 232 27.79 -21.83 6.84
N THR A 233 27.61 -22.76 5.89
CA THR A 233 26.30 -23.36 5.59
C THR A 233 26.08 -24.74 6.22
N ASP A 234 27.14 -25.41 6.67
CA ASP A 234 27.07 -26.68 7.38
C ASP A 234 26.85 -26.45 8.89
N VAL A 235 25.70 -25.84 9.22
CA VAL A 235 25.33 -25.47 10.59
C VAL A 235 23.89 -25.91 10.86
N VAL A 236 23.67 -26.62 11.96
CA VAL A 236 22.33 -26.98 12.43
C VAL A 236 21.96 -26.09 13.63
N PRO A 237 21.05 -25.11 13.46
CA PRO A 237 20.62 -24.26 14.58
C PRO A 237 19.89 -25.10 15.63
N ASP A 238 20.34 -25.06 16.88
CA ASP A 238 19.73 -25.78 18.01
C ASP A 238 18.69 -24.93 18.78
N GLY A 239 18.41 -23.73 18.28
CA GLY A 239 17.51 -22.74 18.88
C GLY A 239 18.14 -21.90 20.01
N ARG A 240 19.41 -22.12 20.37
CA ARG A 240 20.09 -21.39 21.46
C ARG A 240 21.05 -20.34 20.91
N GLY A 241 20.56 -19.09 20.82
CA GLY A 241 21.40 -17.95 20.45
C GLY A 241 21.80 -17.93 18.97
N ASN A 242 22.89 -17.22 18.65
CA ASN A 242 23.45 -17.13 17.30
C ASN A 242 24.59 -18.16 17.13
N PRO A 243 24.38 -19.25 16.35
CA PRO A 243 25.38 -20.29 16.12
C PRO A 243 26.77 -19.80 15.72
N LEU A 244 26.88 -18.69 14.96
CA LEU A 244 28.14 -18.18 14.45
C LEU A 244 29.17 -17.93 15.56
N LYS A 245 28.72 -17.54 16.76
CA LYS A 245 29.58 -17.30 17.94
C LYS A 245 30.36 -18.54 18.40
N ASN A 246 29.86 -19.72 18.06
CA ASN A 246 30.41 -20.99 18.53
C ASN A 246 31.18 -21.74 17.42
N ILE A 247 31.53 -21.06 16.33
CA ILE A 247 32.25 -21.63 15.18
C ILE A 247 33.65 -20.99 15.14
N PRO A 248 34.67 -21.58 15.81
CA PRO A 248 36.00 -21.00 15.92
C PRO A 248 36.66 -20.69 14.57
N GLU A 249 36.41 -21.51 13.55
CA GLU A 249 36.92 -21.34 12.18
C GLU A 249 36.31 -20.14 11.44
N PHE A 250 35.15 -19.67 11.87
CA PHE A 250 34.52 -18.46 11.37
C PHE A 250 34.95 -17.24 12.20
N VAL A 251 34.83 -17.35 13.54
CA VAL A 251 35.06 -16.23 14.46
C VAL A 251 36.52 -15.81 14.49
N ASN A 252 37.46 -16.75 14.61
CA ASN A 252 38.87 -16.43 14.80
C ASN A 252 39.48 -15.98 13.47
N THR A 253 40.06 -14.78 13.46
CA THR A 253 40.75 -14.21 12.32
C THR A 253 41.94 -13.38 12.79
N THR A 254 42.65 -12.76 11.86
CA THR A 254 43.65 -11.73 12.15
C THR A 254 43.10 -10.35 11.84
N CYS A 255 43.49 -9.34 12.62
CA CYS A 255 43.14 -7.95 12.37
C CYS A 255 43.81 -7.49 11.06
N PRO A 256 43.05 -6.98 10.07
CA PRO A 256 43.62 -6.51 8.80
C PRO A 256 44.57 -5.32 8.98
N LYS A 257 44.41 -4.54 10.06
CA LYS A 257 45.22 -3.34 10.34
C LYS A 257 46.57 -3.64 10.99
N CYS A 258 46.63 -4.58 11.93
CA CYS A 258 47.84 -4.82 12.74
C CYS A 258 48.36 -6.27 12.74
N GLY A 259 47.62 -7.22 12.15
CA GLY A 259 47.99 -8.63 12.07
C GLY A 259 47.79 -9.44 13.35
N ASN A 260 47.45 -8.81 14.48
CA ASN A 260 47.19 -9.52 15.75
C ASN A 260 45.91 -10.38 15.67
N PRO A 261 45.76 -11.40 16.54
CA PRO A 261 44.51 -12.14 16.68
C PRO A 261 43.31 -11.21 16.91
N ALA A 262 42.20 -11.51 16.26
CA ALA A 262 40.96 -10.73 16.32
C ALA A 262 39.75 -11.64 16.06
N GLU A 263 38.55 -11.12 16.30
CA GLU A 263 37.30 -11.86 16.12
C GLU A 263 36.44 -11.20 15.04
N ARG A 264 35.85 -11.98 14.13
CA ARG A 264 34.84 -11.45 13.19
C ARG A 264 33.58 -11.00 13.95
N GLU A 265 32.90 -9.99 13.42
CA GLU A 265 31.51 -9.75 13.80
C GLU A 265 30.67 -11.00 13.51
N THR A 266 29.83 -11.38 14.46
CA THR A 266 28.99 -12.58 14.37
C THR A 266 27.54 -12.26 14.10
N ASP A 267 27.14 -11.00 14.28
CA ASP A 267 25.85 -10.52 13.82
C ASP A 267 25.80 -10.49 12.28
N THR A 268 24.61 -10.76 11.75
CA THR A 268 24.33 -10.65 10.32
C THR A 268 23.55 -9.37 10.03
N PHE A 269 23.52 -8.94 8.78
CA PHE A 269 22.65 -7.86 8.35
C PHE A 269 21.16 -8.20 8.49
N ASP A 270 20.38 -7.16 8.72
CA ASP A 270 18.94 -7.11 8.54
C ASP A 270 18.59 -7.43 7.09
N THR A 271 17.58 -8.27 6.86
CA THR A 271 17.23 -8.74 5.50
C THR A 271 16.73 -7.63 4.58
N PHE A 272 16.38 -6.47 5.13
CA PHE A 272 16.08 -5.27 4.35
C PHE A 272 17.31 -4.73 3.63
N VAL A 273 18.54 -5.05 4.05
CA VAL A 273 19.75 -4.66 3.32
C VAL A 273 19.73 -5.24 1.91
N GLU A 274 19.48 -6.53 1.75
CA GLU A 274 19.41 -7.17 0.42
C GLU A 274 18.22 -6.64 -0.41
N SER A 275 17.04 -6.46 0.21
CA SER A 275 15.87 -5.98 -0.51
C SER A 275 15.93 -4.48 -0.87
N SER A 276 16.90 -3.73 -0.34
CA SER A 276 17.00 -2.29 -0.62
C SER A 276 17.66 -1.95 -1.95
N TRP A 277 18.29 -2.90 -2.64
CA TRP A 277 19.02 -2.61 -3.89
C TRP A 277 18.92 -3.68 -4.98
N TYR A 278 18.21 -4.78 -4.73
CA TYR A 278 18.03 -5.87 -5.70
C TYR A 278 17.49 -5.41 -7.07
N TYR A 279 16.61 -4.39 -7.09
CA TYR A 279 16.07 -3.83 -8.34
C TYR A 279 17.17 -3.26 -9.24
N ALA A 280 18.21 -2.66 -8.65
CA ALA A 280 19.36 -2.15 -9.40
C ALA A 280 20.28 -3.30 -9.82
N ARG A 281 20.46 -4.32 -8.96
CA ARG A 281 21.25 -5.51 -9.30
C ARG A 281 20.69 -6.27 -10.50
N PHE A 282 19.36 -6.31 -10.67
CA PHE A 282 18.73 -6.93 -11.84
C PHE A 282 19.13 -6.29 -13.18
N ALA A 283 19.61 -5.04 -13.19
CA ALA A 283 20.16 -4.46 -14.41
C ALA A 283 21.47 -5.16 -14.86
N SER A 284 22.21 -5.78 -13.93
CA SER A 284 23.51 -6.40 -14.19
C SER A 284 23.81 -7.58 -13.24
N PRO A 285 22.97 -8.64 -13.25
CA PRO A 285 23.00 -9.68 -12.21
C PRO A 285 24.29 -10.50 -12.21
N HIS A 286 24.98 -10.57 -13.36
CA HIS A 286 26.21 -11.34 -13.55
C HIS A 286 27.48 -10.49 -13.51
N ASP A 287 27.42 -9.20 -13.16
CA ASP A 287 28.61 -8.37 -13.01
C ASP A 287 29.38 -8.79 -11.75
N THR A 288 30.56 -9.39 -11.91
CA THR A 288 31.38 -9.88 -10.80
C THR A 288 32.42 -8.87 -10.33
N THR A 289 32.46 -7.67 -10.89
CA THR A 289 33.46 -6.64 -10.55
C THR A 289 32.86 -5.43 -9.88
N ASN A 290 31.58 -5.14 -10.10
CA ASN A 290 30.86 -4.04 -9.47
C ASN A 290 29.60 -4.52 -8.76
N MET A 291 29.15 -3.76 -7.75
CA MET A 291 27.84 -3.95 -7.13
C MET A 291 26.71 -3.83 -8.17
N VAL A 292 26.77 -2.80 -9.02
CA VAL A 292 25.87 -2.59 -10.16
C VAL A 292 26.66 -1.96 -11.32
N ASN A 293 26.48 -2.48 -12.53
CA ASN A 293 27.04 -1.86 -13.73
C ASN A 293 26.33 -0.54 -14.06
N LYS A 294 27.04 0.59 -14.05
CA LYS A 294 26.46 1.92 -14.27
C LYS A 294 25.75 2.06 -15.62
N SER A 295 26.32 1.52 -16.70
CA SER A 295 25.70 1.63 -18.02
C SER A 295 24.41 0.83 -18.11
N ALA A 296 24.35 -0.34 -17.47
CA ALA A 296 23.13 -1.12 -17.40
C ALA A 296 22.08 -0.48 -16.49
N ALA A 297 22.50 0.07 -15.34
CA ALA A 297 21.64 0.84 -14.46
C ALA A 297 21.00 2.03 -15.18
N ASN A 298 21.79 2.83 -15.90
CA ASN A 298 21.28 3.98 -16.66
C ASN A 298 20.30 3.60 -17.79
N LYS A 299 20.36 2.36 -18.29
CA LYS A 299 19.43 1.86 -19.30
C LYS A 299 18.07 1.48 -18.71
N TRP A 300 18.08 0.89 -17.51
CA TRP A 300 16.90 0.24 -16.92
C TRP A 300 16.27 1.01 -15.76
N LEU A 301 16.99 1.93 -15.15
CA LEU A 301 16.52 2.71 -14.00
C LEU A 301 16.14 4.14 -14.40
N PRO A 302 15.16 4.76 -13.71
CA PRO A 302 14.38 4.19 -12.59
C PRO A 302 13.43 3.08 -13.04
N VAL A 303 12.97 2.24 -12.10
CA VAL A 303 11.91 1.26 -12.39
C VAL A 303 10.63 2.03 -12.74
N ASP A 304 10.09 1.82 -13.94
CA ASP A 304 8.91 2.55 -14.41
C ASP A 304 7.68 2.29 -13.53
N GLN A 305 7.41 1.03 -13.20
CA GLN A 305 6.27 0.62 -12.37
C GLN A 305 6.72 -0.41 -11.33
N TYR A 306 6.68 -0.02 -10.06
CA TYR A 306 6.90 -0.93 -8.93
C TYR A 306 5.56 -1.41 -8.37
N ILE A 307 5.45 -2.72 -8.07
CA ILE A 307 4.22 -3.34 -7.57
C ILE A 307 4.57 -4.09 -6.29
N GLY A 308 3.93 -3.74 -5.18
CA GLY A 308 4.16 -4.38 -3.89
C GLY A 308 3.11 -4.01 -2.85
N GLY A 309 2.85 -4.88 -1.88
CA GLY A 309 1.80 -4.66 -0.89
C GLY A 309 2.03 -3.42 -0.01
N VAL A 310 0.94 -2.78 0.42
CA VAL A 310 0.96 -1.57 1.26
C VAL A 310 1.71 -1.74 2.59
N GLU A 311 1.86 -2.97 3.07
CA GLU A 311 2.65 -3.30 4.27
C GLU A 311 4.13 -2.85 4.18
N HIS A 312 4.62 -2.61 2.97
CA HIS A 312 6.01 -2.22 2.72
C HIS A 312 6.21 -0.70 2.64
N ALA A 313 5.16 0.11 2.88
CA ALA A 313 5.15 1.55 2.65
C ALA A 313 6.20 2.34 3.44
N VAL A 314 6.47 1.96 4.69
CA VAL A 314 7.37 2.74 5.58
C VAL A 314 8.76 2.14 5.70
N MET A 315 8.91 0.80 5.72
CA MET A 315 10.21 0.16 5.89
C MET A 315 10.91 -0.03 4.55
N HIS A 316 10.62 -1.13 3.85
CA HIS A 316 11.24 -1.49 2.58
C HIS A 316 11.31 -0.34 1.56
N LEU A 317 10.19 0.37 1.31
CA LEU A 317 10.21 1.47 0.34
C LEU A 317 11.09 2.63 0.80
N LEU A 318 11.15 2.94 2.09
CA LEU A 318 12.06 3.97 2.61
C LEU A 318 13.53 3.53 2.49
N TYR A 319 13.83 2.27 2.84
CA TYR A 319 15.18 1.73 2.75
C TYR A 319 15.66 1.64 1.30
N ALA A 320 14.81 1.22 0.37
CA ALA A 320 15.15 1.21 -1.06
C ALA A 320 15.45 2.61 -1.60
N ARG A 321 14.69 3.62 -1.18
CA ARG A 321 14.94 5.03 -1.52
C ARG A 321 16.24 5.55 -0.90
N PHE A 322 16.48 5.22 0.37
CA PHE A 322 17.73 5.55 1.06
C PHE A 322 18.94 4.94 0.35
N PHE A 323 18.89 3.63 0.06
CA PHE A 323 19.97 2.92 -0.64
C PHE A 323 20.17 3.40 -2.07
N HIS A 324 19.10 3.79 -2.78
CA HIS A 324 19.23 4.41 -4.10
C HIS A 324 20.04 5.71 -4.03
N LYS A 325 19.75 6.57 -3.04
CA LYS A 325 20.48 7.83 -2.85
C LYS A 325 21.94 7.58 -2.46
N LEU A 326 22.22 6.58 -1.61
CA LEU A 326 23.59 6.15 -1.33
C LEU A 326 24.31 5.68 -2.60
N MET A 327 23.69 4.80 -3.39
CA MET A 327 24.25 4.33 -4.66
C MET A 327 24.44 5.48 -5.66
N ARG A 328 23.56 6.49 -5.67
CA ARG A 328 23.70 7.69 -6.51
C ARG A 328 24.90 8.51 -6.07
N ASP A 329 25.06 8.72 -4.77
CA ASP A 329 26.16 9.50 -4.20
C ASP A 329 27.52 8.82 -4.41
N GLU A 330 27.54 7.47 -4.45
CA GLU A 330 28.68 6.65 -4.88
C GLU A 330 28.78 6.46 -6.42
N ASN A 331 27.97 7.19 -7.19
CA ASN A 331 27.95 7.20 -8.65
C ASN A 331 27.66 5.82 -9.32
N LEU A 332 26.98 4.89 -8.63
CA LEU A 332 26.55 3.59 -9.16
C LEU A 332 25.24 3.66 -9.96
N VAL A 333 24.36 4.61 -9.64
CA VAL A 333 23.08 4.85 -10.33
C VAL A 333 22.89 6.33 -10.65
N SER A 334 21.92 6.67 -11.49
CA SER A 334 21.54 8.06 -11.82
C SER A 334 20.10 8.33 -11.39
N GLY A 335 19.78 9.59 -11.15
CA GLY A 335 18.47 10.00 -10.63
C GLY A 335 18.39 9.90 -9.12
N ASP A 336 17.30 10.43 -8.55
CA ASP A 336 17.14 10.58 -7.11
C ASP A 336 16.25 9.52 -6.47
N GLU A 337 15.42 8.84 -7.27
CA GLU A 337 14.39 7.92 -6.79
C GLU A 337 14.41 6.62 -7.61
N PRO A 338 14.27 5.45 -6.96
CA PRO A 338 14.37 4.16 -7.62
C PRO A 338 13.14 3.76 -8.44
N PHE A 339 11.97 4.32 -8.13
CA PHE A 339 10.68 3.91 -8.68
C PHE A 339 9.91 5.14 -9.19
N ALA A 340 9.55 5.17 -10.47
CA ALA A 340 8.79 6.28 -11.06
C ALA A 340 7.32 6.21 -10.67
N ASN A 341 6.72 5.02 -10.71
CA ASN A 341 5.36 4.74 -10.26
C ASN A 341 5.34 3.61 -9.24
N LEU A 342 4.38 3.67 -8.31
CA LEU A 342 4.13 2.65 -7.30
C LEU A 342 2.65 2.26 -7.34
N MET A 343 2.38 0.97 -7.51
CA MET A 343 1.05 0.39 -7.34
C MET A 343 1.08 -0.50 -6.10
N THR A 344 0.33 -0.10 -5.08
CA THR A 344 0.21 -0.91 -3.87
C THR A 344 -0.96 -1.85 -3.97
N GLN A 345 -0.71 -3.15 -4.24
CA GLN A 345 -1.82 -4.07 -4.33
C GLN A 345 -2.52 -4.28 -2.98
N GLY A 346 -3.83 -4.51 -3.02
CA GLY A 346 -4.60 -4.93 -1.87
C GLY A 346 -4.24 -6.34 -1.43
N MET A 347 -4.60 -6.67 -0.19
CA MET A 347 -4.30 -7.97 0.38
C MET A 347 -5.24 -9.05 -0.15
N VAL A 348 -4.70 -10.25 -0.36
CA VAL A 348 -5.53 -11.45 -0.56
C VAL A 348 -5.92 -12.01 0.81
N LEU A 349 -7.22 -12.19 1.01
CA LEU A 349 -7.80 -12.60 2.27
C LEU A 349 -8.38 -14.01 2.16
N ALA A 350 -8.30 -14.76 3.26
CA ALA A 350 -8.97 -16.04 3.44
C ALA A 350 -9.39 -16.24 4.89
N GLY A 351 -10.40 -17.08 5.10
CA GLY A 351 -10.87 -17.45 6.43
C GLY A 351 -9.81 -18.22 7.22
N THR A 352 -9.72 -17.96 8.52
CA THR A 352 -8.88 -18.75 9.44
C THR A 352 -9.67 -19.84 10.15
N PHE A 353 -9.01 -20.95 10.47
CA PHE A 353 -9.57 -22.06 11.24
C PHE A 353 -8.60 -22.43 12.34
N TYR A 354 -9.05 -22.48 13.60
CA TYR A 354 -8.13 -22.67 14.72
C TYR A 354 -8.75 -23.36 15.94
N ARG A 355 -7.88 -23.79 16.85
CA ARG A 355 -8.23 -24.19 18.22
C ARG A 355 -7.30 -23.47 19.20
N VAL A 356 -7.82 -23.19 20.39
CA VAL A 356 -7.03 -22.64 21.50
C VAL A 356 -6.57 -23.81 22.38
N ASN A 357 -5.26 -23.91 22.60
CA ASN A 357 -4.63 -24.93 23.42
C ASN A 357 -4.78 -24.60 24.91
N ALA A 358 -4.55 -25.57 25.79
CA ALA A 358 -4.69 -25.40 27.24
C ALA A 358 -3.74 -24.35 27.84
N ASP A 359 -2.61 -24.07 27.18
CA ASP A 359 -1.63 -23.05 27.57
C ASP A 359 -1.97 -21.64 27.04
N GLY A 360 -3.10 -21.49 26.34
CA GLY A 360 -3.55 -20.25 25.72
C GLY A 360 -2.95 -19.96 24.34
N SER A 361 -2.06 -20.81 23.83
CA SER A 361 -1.57 -20.69 22.45
C SER A 361 -2.65 -21.12 21.44
N THR A 362 -2.55 -20.60 20.21
CA THR A 362 -3.51 -20.92 19.13
C THR A 362 -2.86 -21.79 18.07
N THR A 363 -3.45 -22.95 17.79
CA THR A 363 -3.08 -23.78 16.64
C THR A 363 -4.01 -23.48 15.48
N TYR A 364 -3.46 -23.01 14.36
CA TYR A 364 -4.19 -22.76 13.12
C TYR A 364 -4.08 -23.95 12.16
N TYR A 365 -5.13 -24.20 11.38
CA TYR A 365 -5.24 -25.31 10.44
C TYR A 365 -5.49 -24.79 9.01
N PHE A 366 -4.97 -25.50 8.01
CA PHE A 366 -5.26 -25.17 6.62
C PHE A 366 -6.70 -25.49 6.26
N ALA A 367 -7.32 -24.66 5.43
CA ALA A 367 -8.70 -24.88 4.99
C ALA A 367 -8.89 -26.26 4.31
N GLU A 368 -7.86 -26.75 3.63
CA GLU A 368 -7.85 -28.08 3.00
C GLU A 368 -7.90 -29.24 4.00
N ASP A 369 -7.49 -29.03 5.25
CA ASP A 369 -7.56 -30.02 6.33
C ASP A 369 -8.94 -30.03 7.02
N ILE A 370 -9.84 -29.12 6.64
CA ILE A 370 -11.13 -28.91 7.29
C ILE A 370 -12.27 -29.35 6.37
N ASP A 371 -13.23 -30.09 6.91
CA ASP A 371 -14.56 -30.26 6.32
C ASP A 371 -15.44 -29.07 6.74
N ILE A 372 -15.80 -28.24 5.77
CA ILE A 372 -16.51 -26.97 5.97
C ILE A 372 -17.93 -27.07 5.39
N ASP A 373 -18.93 -26.86 6.24
CA ASP A 373 -20.30 -26.66 5.79
C ASP A 373 -20.55 -25.16 5.57
N PHE A 374 -21.15 -24.81 4.45
CA PHE A 374 -21.50 -23.44 4.08
C PHE A 374 -23.02 -23.23 4.11
N ASN A 375 -23.45 -22.00 4.42
CA ASN A 375 -24.84 -21.61 4.25
C ASN A 375 -25.15 -21.25 2.77
N GLU A 376 -26.42 -20.92 2.47
CA GLU A 376 -26.85 -20.52 1.11
C GLU A 376 -26.15 -19.25 0.57
N ARG A 377 -25.55 -18.45 1.45
CA ARG A 377 -24.78 -17.26 1.11
C ARG A 377 -23.28 -17.55 0.95
N GLY A 378 -22.87 -18.82 1.02
CA GLY A 378 -21.47 -19.23 0.90
C GLY A 378 -20.62 -18.93 2.14
N GLN A 379 -21.23 -18.66 3.30
CA GLN A 379 -20.49 -18.40 4.53
C GLN A 379 -20.28 -19.70 5.32
N PRO A 380 -19.08 -19.96 5.85
CA PRO A 380 -18.82 -21.15 6.65
C PRO A 380 -19.61 -21.10 7.96
N ILE A 381 -20.38 -22.15 8.24
CA ILE A 381 -21.22 -22.27 9.45
C ILE A 381 -20.78 -23.40 10.37
N LYS A 382 -20.05 -24.38 9.85
CA LYS A 382 -19.50 -25.49 10.62
C LYS A 382 -18.15 -25.89 10.02
N ALA A 383 -17.21 -26.24 10.88
CA ALA A 383 -15.87 -26.62 10.49
C ALA A 383 -15.37 -27.77 11.38
N ILE A 384 -14.98 -28.88 10.76
CA ILE A 384 -14.47 -30.09 11.44
C ILE A 384 -13.09 -30.41 10.88
N LEU A 385 -12.11 -30.66 11.75
CA LEU A 385 -10.79 -31.11 11.29
C LEU A 385 -10.88 -32.56 10.81
N LYS A 386 -10.44 -32.81 9.57
CA LYS A 386 -10.48 -34.15 8.94
C LYS A 386 -9.68 -35.20 9.71
N ALA A 387 -8.55 -34.78 10.30
CA ALA A 387 -7.62 -35.68 10.97
C ALA A 387 -8.20 -36.35 12.23
N ASP A 388 -9.08 -35.68 12.97
CA ASP A 388 -9.62 -36.18 14.24
C ASP A 388 -11.15 -36.14 14.36
N GLY A 389 -11.84 -35.58 13.35
CA GLY A 389 -13.29 -35.45 13.34
C GLY A 389 -13.84 -34.49 14.40
N GLN A 390 -13.01 -33.67 15.04
CA GLN A 390 -13.43 -32.72 16.08
C GLN A 390 -13.65 -31.31 15.52
N PRO A 391 -14.52 -30.50 16.16
CA PRO A 391 -14.78 -29.13 15.73
C PRO A 391 -13.53 -28.24 15.75
N VAL A 392 -13.46 -27.29 14.83
CA VAL A 392 -12.52 -26.15 14.87
C VAL A 392 -13.30 -24.84 14.90
N THR A 393 -12.70 -23.80 15.47
CA THR A 393 -13.28 -22.45 15.47
C THR A 393 -13.11 -21.83 14.10
N ILE A 394 -14.21 -21.32 13.52
CA ILE A 394 -14.20 -20.48 12.32
C ILE A 394 -13.78 -19.07 12.75
N GLY A 395 -12.63 -18.62 12.26
CA GLY A 395 -12.06 -17.32 12.53
C GLY A 395 -12.56 -16.24 11.57
N LYS A 396 -11.78 -15.15 11.48
CA LYS A 396 -12.09 -14.01 10.61
C LYS A 396 -11.55 -14.25 9.21
N ILE A 397 -12.10 -13.54 8.24
CA ILE A 397 -11.46 -13.36 6.93
C ILE A 397 -10.35 -12.33 7.13
N GLU A 398 -9.12 -12.73 6.87
CA GLU A 398 -7.94 -11.92 7.12
C GLU A 398 -6.81 -12.26 6.16
N LYS A 399 -5.74 -11.45 6.16
CA LYS A 399 -4.59 -11.61 5.26
C LYS A 399 -4.08 -13.06 5.30
N MET A 400 -3.88 -13.65 4.12
CA MET A 400 -3.20 -14.93 3.99
C MET A 400 -1.78 -14.85 4.59
N SER A 401 -1.45 -15.77 5.49
CA SER A 401 -0.14 -15.80 6.15
C SER A 401 0.24 -17.21 6.60
N LYS A 402 1.56 -17.47 6.61
CA LYS A 402 2.11 -18.75 7.11
C LYS A 402 1.79 -18.97 8.60
N SER A 403 1.76 -17.92 9.42
CA SER A 403 1.50 -18.05 10.85
C SER A 403 0.06 -18.44 11.19
N LYS A 404 -0.88 -18.23 10.26
CA LYS A 404 -2.31 -18.54 10.45
C LYS A 404 -2.80 -19.70 9.59
N ASN A 405 -1.89 -20.36 8.86
CA ASN A 405 -2.20 -21.46 7.95
C ASN A 405 -3.42 -21.20 7.05
N ASN A 406 -3.70 -19.95 6.67
CA ASN A 406 -4.83 -19.60 5.80
C ASN A 406 -4.40 -19.27 4.38
N GLY A 407 -3.13 -19.51 4.03
CA GLY A 407 -2.68 -19.43 2.64
C GLY A 407 -3.34 -20.55 1.83
N VAL A 408 -3.93 -20.19 0.69
CA VAL A 408 -4.39 -21.16 -0.31
C VAL A 408 -3.23 -21.41 -1.25
N ASP A 409 -2.82 -22.67 -1.39
CA ASP A 409 -1.79 -23.04 -2.36
C ASP A 409 -2.37 -22.88 -3.78
N PRO A 410 -1.84 -21.96 -4.60
CA PRO A 410 -2.33 -21.78 -5.95
C PRO A 410 -2.16 -23.05 -6.79
N GLN A 411 -1.19 -23.93 -6.50
CA GLN A 411 -0.91 -25.12 -7.29
C GLN A 411 -2.14 -26.04 -7.40
N ILE A 412 -2.89 -26.22 -6.31
CA ILE A 412 -4.12 -27.03 -6.29
C ILE A 412 -5.15 -26.48 -7.28
N THR A 413 -5.31 -25.15 -7.30
CA THR A 413 -6.25 -24.49 -8.21
C THR A 413 -5.76 -24.47 -9.66
N ILE A 414 -4.44 -24.35 -9.87
CA ILE A 414 -3.80 -24.44 -11.18
C ILE A 414 -3.99 -25.85 -11.76
N ASP A 415 -3.78 -26.90 -10.98
CA ASP A 415 -3.96 -28.29 -11.43
C ASP A 415 -5.41 -28.58 -11.85
N LYS A 416 -6.38 -27.96 -11.16
CA LYS A 416 -7.80 -28.16 -11.42
C LYS A 416 -8.34 -27.32 -12.59
N TYR A 417 -7.92 -26.06 -12.70
CA TYR A 417 -8.53 -25.09 -13.62
C TYR A 417 -7.57 -24.51 -14.66
N GLY A 418 -6.27 -24.79 -14.56
CA GLY A 418 -5.22 -24.21 -15.39
C GLY A 418 -4.76 -22.83 -14.91
N ALA A 419 -3.50 -22.49 -15.22
CA ALA A 419 -2.87 -21.23 -14.80
C ALA A 419 -3.63 -19.99 -15.31
N ASP A 420 -4.13 -20.02 -16.55
CA ASP A 420 -4.87 -18.90 -17.14
C ASP A 420 -6.15 -18.57 -16.40
N THR A 421 -6.87 -19.58 -15.91
CA THR A 421 -8.08 -19.37 -15.11
C THR A 421 -7.73 -18.64 -13.81
N VAL A 422 -6.67 -19.07 -13.13
CA VAL A 422 -6.24 -18.48 -11.85
C VAL A 422 -5.76 -17.04 -12.05
N ARG A 423 -5.02 -16.77 -13.14
CA ARG A 423 -4.60 -15.42 -13.52
C ARG A 423 -5.80 -14.51 -13.80
N LEU A 424 -6.73 -14.95 -14.65
CA LEU A 424 -7.94 -14.20 -14.97
C LEU A 424 -8.77 -13.93 -13.72
N TYR A 425 -8.96 -14.94 -12.85
CA TYR A 425 -9.66 -14.76 -11.58
C TYR A 425 -9.01 -13.68 -10.72
N THR A 426 -7.69 -13.75 -10.55
CA THR A 426 -6.95 -12.79 -9.72
C THR A 426 -7.05 -11.36 -10.26
N LEU A 427 -6.93 -11.20 -11.57
CA LEU A 427 -6.96 -9.88 -12.22
C LEU A 427 -8.38 -9.30 -12.34
N PHE A 428 -9.41 -10.14 -12.42
CA PHE A 428 -10.81 -9.74 -12.65
C PHE A 428 -11.60 -9.44 -11.37
N THR A 429 -11.31 -10.15 -10.28
CA THR A 429 -12.21 -10.20 -9.12
C THR A 429 -12.30 -8.89 -8.36
N ALA A 430 -11.21 -8.14 -8.26
CA ALA A 430 -11.15 -6.86 -7.59
C ALA A 430 -10.18 -5.92 -8.31
N PRO A 431 -10.35 -4.58 -8.18
CA PRO A 431 -9.30 -3.64 -8.52
C PRO A 431 -8.00 -3.98 -7.79
N ALA A 432 -6.85 -3.73 -8.43
CA ALA A 432 -5.56 -4.20 -7.92
C ALA A 432 -5.21 -3.64 -6.53
N ASP A 433 -5.64 -2.42 -6.22
CA ASP A 433 -5.42 -1.71 -4.95
C ASP A 433 -6.43 -2.08 -3.84
N GLN A 434 -7.44 -2.90 -4.15
CA GLN A 434 -8.47 -3.35 -3.22
C GLN A 434 -8.20 -4.78 -2.74
N THR A 435 -8.73 -5.12 -1.56
CA THR A 435 -8.61 -6.47 -1.02
C THR A 435 -9.37 -7.48 -1.89
N LEU A 436 -8.78 -8.64 -2.11
CA LEU A 436 -9.39 -9.77 -2.79
C LEU A 436 -9.73 -10.86 -1.77
N GLU A 437 -11.01 -11.15 -1.60
CA GLU A 437 -11.45 -12.32 -0.83
C GLU A 437 -11.41 -13.57 -1.71
N TRP A 438 -10.57 -14.53 -1.34
CA TRP A 438 -10.38 -15.74 -2.13
C TRP A 438 -11.60 -16.66 -2.06
N SER A 439 -12.09 -17.11 -3.22
CA SER A 439 -13.22 -18.02 -3.35
C SER A 439 -13.01 -19.02 -4.50
N ASP A 440 -12.87 -20.30 -4.15
CA ASP A 440 -12.69 -21.39 -5.12
C ASP A 440 -13.86 -21.52 -6.11
N ASP A 441 -15.08 -21.21 -5.66
CA ASP A 441 -16.27 -21.26 -6.50
C ASP A 441 -16.27 -20.15 -7.55
N ALA A 442 -15.67 -19.00 -7.25
CA ALA A 442 -15.60 -17.87 -8.18
C ALA A 442 -14.69 -18.17 -9.39
N LEU A 443 -13.76 -19.14 -9.32
CA LEU A 443 -12.94 -19.56 -10.46
C LEU A 443 -13.75 -20.19 -11.60
N LYS A 444 -14.97 -20.68 -11.33
CA LYS A 444 -15.85 -21.26 -12.37
C LYS A 444 -16.17 -20.25 -13.49
N GLY A 445 -16.30 -18.97 -13.16
CA GLY A 445 -16.58 -17.91 -14.13
C GLY A 445 -15.46 -17.77 -15.16
N PRO A 446 -14.23 -17.40 -14.74
CA PRO A 446 -13.06 -17.36 -15.62
C PRO A 446 -12.81 -18.67 -16.36
N TYR A 447 -13.00 -19.83 -15.72
CA TYR A 447 -12.83 -21.14 -16.38
C TYR A 447 -13.82 -21.34 -17.54
N ASN A 448 -15.08 -20.97 -17.34
CA ASN A 448 -16.09 -21.03 -18.39
C ASN A 448 -15.84 -20.03 -19.52
N PHE A 449 -15.27 -18.87 -19.21
CA PHE A 449 -14.84 -17.90 -20.21
C PHE A 449 -13.72 -18.45 -21.09
N VAL A 450 -12.69 -19.06 -20.51
CA VAL A 450 -11.60 -19.74 -21.25
C VAL A 450 -12.17 -20.80 -22.21
N LYS A 451 -13.05 -21.69 -21.72
CA LYS A 451 -13.74 -22.69 -22.56
C LYS A 451 -14.58 -22.07 -23.68
N LYS A 452 -15.21 -20.91 -23.41
CA LYS A 452 -16.00 -20.20 -24.41
C LYS A 452 -15.12 -19.66 -25.53
N VAL A 453 -13.99 -19.04 -25.21
CA VAL A 453 -13.03 -18.54 -26.22
C VAL A 453 -12.48 -19.68 -27.06
N TRP A 454 -12.10 -20.79 -26.42
CA TRP A 454 -11.67 -22.01 -27.12
C TRP A 454 -12.70 -22.49 -28.15
N ARG A 455 -13.98 -22.54 -27.74
CA ARG A 455 -15.08 -22.94 -28.62
C ARG A 455 -15.26 -21.95 -29.78
N ILE A 456 -15.24 -20.65 -29.53
CA ILE A 456 -15.36 -19.61 -30.57
C ILE A 456 -14.25 -19.79 -31.62
N ALA A 457 -13.00 -19.96 -31.18
CA ALA A 457 -11.86 -20.14 -32.09
C ALA A 457 -11.99 -21.44 -32.90
N SER A 458 -12.37 -22.54 -32.27
CA SER A 458 -12.57 -23.83 -32.94
C SER A 458 -13.69 -23.77 -33.99
N GLU A 459 -14.83 -23.16 -33.65
CA GLU A 459 -15.96 -22.96 -34.58
C GLU A 459 -15.56 -22.04 -35.75
N HIS A 460 -14.76 -21.01 -35.49
CA HIS A 460 -14.26 -20.10 -36.53
C HIS A 460 -13.31 -20.80 -37.51
N ILE A 461 -12.34 -21.58 -37.00
CA ILE A 461 -11.42 -22.37 -37.84
C ILE A 461 -12.20 -23.34 -38.74
N GLN A 462 -13.23 -24.00 -38.21
CA GLN A 462 -14.09 -24.86 -39.00
C GLN A 462 -14.84 -24.06 -40.08
N ALA A 463 -15.42 -22.91 -39.75
CA ALA A 463 -16.13 -22.08 -40.71
C ALA A 463 -15.21 -21.56 -41.85
N LEU A 464 -13.96 -21.20 -41.53
CA LEU A 464 -12.95 -20.83 -42.54
C LEU A 464 -12.62 -22.00 -43.47
N THR A 465 -12.49 -23.19 -42.90
CA THR A 465 -12.25 -24.43 -43.66
C THR A 465 -13.41 -24.73 -44.60
N ASP A 466 -14.65 -24.65 -44.11
CA ASP A 466 -15.87 -24.89 -44.91
C ASP A 466 -16.01 -23.87 -46.05
N ALA A 467 -15.57 -22.63 -45.82
CA ALA A 467 -15.55 -21.56 -46.81
C ALA A 467 -14.33 -21.61 -47.77
N ASN A 468 -13.42 -22.59 -47.62
CA ASN A 468 -12.16 -22.70 -48.35
C ASN A 468 -11.27 -21.43 -48.29
N LEU A 469 -11.27 -20.74 -47.14
CA LEU A 469 -10.44 -19.56 -46.92
C LEU A 469 -9.11 -19.96 -46.28
N SER A 470 -8.00 -19.48 -46.86
CA SER A 470 -6.66 -19.73 -46.35
C SER A 470 -6.30 -18.75 -45.23
N LEU A 471 -5.82 -19.27 -44.09
CA LEU A 471 -5.30 -18.46 -42.98
C LEU A 471 -4.18 -17.52 -43.43
N ASN A 472 -3.28 -17.97 -44.32
CA ASN A 472 -2.22 -17.12 -44.86
C ASN A 472 -2.76 -15.91 -45.63
N THR A 473 -3.89 -16.07 -46.32
CA THR A 473 -4.53 -14.96 -47.06
C THR A 473 -5.23 -14.00 -46.11
N LEU A 474 -5.81 -14.51 -45.02
CA LEU A 474 -6.47 -13.69 -44.00
C LEU A 474 -5.46 -12.90 -43.15
N ASN A 475 -4.39 -13.56 -42.68
CA ASN A 475 -3.38 -12.97 -41.81
C ASN A 475 -2.50 -11.95 -42.53
N ASN A 476 -2.22 -12.14 -43.82
CA ASN A 476 -1.44 -11.19 -44.63
C ASN A 476 -2.33 -10.20 -45.40
N GLY A 477 -3.65 -10.40 -45.38
CA GLY A 477 -4.61 -9.51 -46.02
C GLY A 477 -4.93 -8.35 -45.08
N THR A 478 -4.48 -7.14 -45.42
CA THR A 478 -4.98 -5.96 -44.70
C THR A 478 -6.47 -5.82 -45.00
N LEU A 479 -7.31 -5.91 -43.97
CA LEU A 479 -8.68 -5.38 -44.01
C LEU A 479 -8.57 -3.85 -44.11
N ASN A 480 -8.19 -3.35 -45.29
CA ASN A 480 -8.10 -1.90 -45.46
C ASN A 480 -9.52 -1.31 -45.37
N SER A 481 -9.64 -0.21 -44.65
CA SER A 481 -10.89 0.52 -44.44
C SER A 481 -11.53 0.93 -45.78
N GLU A 482 -10.74 1.12 -46.84
CA GLU A 482 -11.21 1.42 -48.20
C GLU A 482 -11.88 0.24 -48.92
N ALA A 483 -11.41 -1.01 -48.80
CA ALA A 483 -12.08 -2.18 -49.41
C ALA A 483 -13.34 -2.60 -48.65
N LEU A 484 -13.38 -2.37 -47.32
CA LEU A 484 -14.59 -2.56 -46.52
C LEU A 484 -15.67 -1.51 -46.85
N ALA A 485 -15.26 -0.28 -47.17
CA ALA A 485 -16.17 0.80 -47.59
C ALA A 485 -16.79 0.58 -48.98
N THR A 486 -16.12 -0.13 -49.88
CA THR A 486 -16.56 -0.32 -51.27
C THR A 486 -17.55 -1.48 -51.49
N HIS A 487 -17.67 -2.43 -50.55
CA HIS A 487 -18.57 -3.59 -50.68
C HIS A 487 -19.73 -3.62 -49.66
N GLY A 488 -19.72 -2.71 -48.68
CA GLY A 488 -20.81 -2.53 -47.72
C GLY A 488 -20.90 -3.66 -46.69
N LEU A 489 -20.42 -3.42 -45.47
CA LEU A 489 -20.63 -4.32 -44.35
C LEU A 489 -22.10 -4.32 -43.90
N SER A 490 -22.60 -5.50 -43.49
CA SER A 490 -23.90 -5.61 -42.81
C SER A 490 -23.91 -4.81 -41.50
N LYS A 491 -25.11 -4.50 -41.00
CA LYS A 491 -25.26 -3.75 -39.74
C LYS A 491 -24.60 -4.50 -38.59
N GLU A 492 -24.74 -5.83 -38.58
CA GLU A 492 -24.20 -6.75 -37.60
C GLU A 492 -22.67 -6.80 -37.67
N ALA A 493 -22.09 -6.86 -38.88
CA ALA A 493 -20.64 -6.83 -39.06
C ALA A 493 -20.02 -5.49 -38.66
N LYS A 494 -20.67 -4.37 -39.01
CA LYS A 494 -20.26 -3.04 -38.51
C LYS A 494 -20.30 -2.97 -36.98
N ALA A 495 -21.32 -3.56 -36.35
CA ALA A 495 -21.46 -3.57 -34.90
C ALA A 495 -20.37 -4.40 -34.22
N LEU A 496 -20.06 -5.60 -34.73
CA LEU A 496 -18.97 -6.43 -34.21
C LEU A 496 -17.63 -5.70 -34.34
N ARG A 497 -17.30 -5.20 -35.53
CA ARG A 497 -16.05 -4.46 -35.77
C ARG A 497 -15.93 -3.24 -34.85
N ARG A 498 -17.02 -2.48 -34.69
CA ARG A 498 -17.05 -1.37 -33.73
C ARG A 498 -16.79 -1.84 -32.31
N LYS A 499 -17.44 -2.92 -31.84
CA LYS A 499 -17.21 -3.45 -30.50
C LYS A 499 -15.76 -3.88 -30.29
N THR A 500 -15.11 -4.46 -31.29
CA THR A 500 -13.68 -4.80 -31.25
C THR A 500 -12.84 -3.56 -30.98
N HIS A 501 -13.00 -2.51 -31.79
CA HIS A 501 -12.22 -1.27 -31.68
C HIS A 501 -12.59 -0.44 -30.43
N GLU A 502 -13.85 -0.46 -29.99
CA GLU A 502 -14.26 0.08 -28.68
C GLU A 502 -13.57 -0.66 -27.53
N THR A 503 -13.40 -1.98 -27.65
CA THR A 503 -12.73 -2.81 -26.63
C THR A 503 -11.24 -2.51 -26.57
N ILE A 504 -10.56 -2.39 -27.73
CA ILE A 504 -9.14 -1.99 -27.80
C ILE A 504 -8.94 -0.65 -27.11
N GLY A 505 -9.69 0.39 -27.52
CA GLY A 505 -9.55 1.74 -26.94
C GLY A 505 -9.90 1.80 -25.45
N LYS A 506 -10.86 0.98 -25.00
CA LYS A 506 -11.20 0.87 -23.58
C LYS A 506 -10.06 0.25 -22.77
N ILE A 507 -9.44 -0.82 -23.25
CA ILE A 507 -8.32 -1.46 -22.56
C ILE A 507 -7.10 -0.53 -22.53
N ASP A 508 -6.81 0.19 -23.61
CA ASP A 508 -5.74 1.21 -23.64
C ASP A 508 -5.97 2.30 -22.58
N SER A 509 -7.20 2.80 -22.44
CA SER A 509 -7.55 3.76 -21.39
C SER A 509 -7.45 3.16 -19.99
N ASP A 510 -7.97 1.95 -19.79
CA ASP A 510 -8.01 1.29 -18.48
C ASP A 510 -6.59 0.93 -17.99
N LEU A 511 -5.74 0.35 -18.83
CA LEU A 511 -4.35 0.02 -18.48
C LEU A 511 -3.45 1.26 -18.47
N GLY A 512 -3.49 2.07 -19.53
CA GLY A 512 -2.55 3.17 -19.72
C GLY A 512 -2.80 4.37 -18.81
N GLN A 513 -4.07 4.70 -18.53
CA GLN A 513 -4.41 5.91 -17.75
C GLN A 513 -4.79 5.60 -16.30
N ARG A 514 -5.35 4.42 -16.04
CA ARG A 514 -5.93 4.08 -14.73
C ARG A 514 -5.25 2.92 -14.04
N LEU A 515 -4.39 2.17 -14.74
CA LEU A 515 -3.82 0.90 -14.28
C LEU A 515 -4.90 -0.07 -13.74
N ALA A 516 -6.12 0.00 -14.31
CA ALA A 516 -7.22 -0.86 -13.91
C ALA A 516 -7.05 -2.24 -14.55
N LEU A 517 -6.78 -3.26 -13.73
CA LEU A 517 -6.53 -4.63 -14.20
C LEU A 517 -7.80 -5.47 -14.39
N ASN A 518 -8.89 -5.10 -13.72
CA ASN A 518 -10.13 -5.87 -13.69
C ASN A 518 -11.10 -5.55 -14.84
N THR A 519 -11.24 -4.27 -15.19
CA THR A 519 -12.16 -3.83 -16.25
C THR A 519 -11.77 -4.31 -17.65
N PRO A 520 -10.47 -4.50 -18.00
CA PRO A 520 -10.10 -5.13 -19.25
C PRO A 520 -10.66 -6.55 -19.42
N VAL A 521 -10.58 -7.40 -18.38
CA VAL A 521 -11.11 -8.78 -18.46
C VAL A 521 -12.61 -8.78 -18.72
N SER A 522 -13.37 -7.88 -18.08
CA SER A 522 -14.80 -7.70 -18.39
C SER A 522 -15.04 -7.32 -19.85
N SER A 523 -14.20 -6.45 -20.41
CA SER A 523 -14.31 -5.99 -21.79
C SER A 523 -14.02 -7.12 -22.78
N LEU A 524 -13.03 -7.98 -22.48
CA LEU A 524 -12.75 -9.20 -23.25
C LEU A 524 -13.93 -10.18 -23.21
N MET A 525 -14.56 -10.36 -22.04
CA MET A 525 -15.76 -11.19 -21.90
C MET A 525 -16.92 -10.67 -22.75
N GLU A 526 -17.14 -9.35 -22.78
CA GLU A 526 -18.15 -8.71 -23.62
C GLU A 526 -17.88 -8.91 -25.11
N LEU A 527 -16.63 -8.72 -25.57
CA LEU A 527 -16.27 -8.96 -26.97
C LEU A 527 -16.46 -10.44 -27.35
N ALA A 528 -16.08 -11.38 -26.47
CA ALA A 528 -16.35 -12.80 -26.68
C ALA A 528 -17.85 -13.15 -26.69
N ASN A 529 -18.68 -12.38 -25.98
CA ASN A 529 -20.14 -12.52 -26.06
C ASN A 529 -20.66 -12.13 -27.44
N GLU A 530 -20.23 -10.98 -27.98
CA GLU A 530 -20.59 -10.54 -29.33
C GLU A 530 -20.10 -11.52 -30.40
N LEU A 531 -18.84 -11.97 -30.32
CA LEU A 531 -18.28 -13.00 -31.21
C LEU A 531 -19.08 -14.30 -31.19
N SER A 532 -19.51 -14.75 -30.01
CA SER A 532 -20.31 -15.98 -29.89
C SER A 532 -21.71 -15.86 -30.48
N ASN A 533 -22.26 -14.64 -30.51
CA ASN A 533 -23.60 -14.34 -31.03
C ASN A 533 -23.57 -14.02 -32.53
N PHE A 534 -22.45 -13.54 -33.05
CA PHE A 534 -22.28 -13.23 -34.46
C PHE A 534 -22.29 -14.49 -35.32
N LYS A 535 -23.05 -14.43 -36.42
CA LYS A 535 -23.14 -15.52 -37.41
C LYS A 535 -22.77 -14.95 -38.77
N ALA A 536 -21.56 -15.27 -39.23
CA ALA A 536 -21.10 -14.87 -40.55
C ALA A 536 -21.83 -15.68 -41.63
N ASN A 537 -22.41 -14.98 -42.60
CA ASN A 537 -23.12 -15.54 -43.76
C ASN A 537 -22.41 -15.23 -45.09
N SER A 538 -21.24 -14.59 -45.04
CA SER A 538 -20.43 -14.25 -46.22
C SER A 538 -18.94 -14.28 -45.89
N GLU A 539 -18.10 -14.37 -46.91
CA GLU A 539 -16.64 -14.27 -46.78
C GLU A 539 -16.23 -12.97 -46.09
N GLN A 540 -16.91 -11.85 -46.39
CA GLN A 540 -16.58 -10.56 -45.79
C GLN A 540 -16.90 -10.52 -44.30
N GLU A 541 -18.00 -11.15 -43.88
CA GLU A 541 -18.34 -11.29 -42.46
C GLU A 541 -17.40 -12.24 -41.73
N LEU A 542 -16.92 -13.30 -42.39
CA LEU A 542 -15.87 -14.18 -41.83
C LEU A 542 -14.56 -13.42 -41.63
N LYS A 543 -14.19 -12.49 -42.52
CA LYS A 543 -13.01 -11.63 -42.33
C LYS A 543 -13.17 -10.72 -41.12
N VAL A 544 -14.33 -10.09 -40.93
CA VAL A 544 -14.62 -9.26 -39.75
C VAL A 544 -14.59 -10.09 -38.47
N GLN A 545 -15.17 -11.29 -38.49
CA GLN A 545 -15.11 -12.21 -37.35
C GLN A 545 -13.67 -12.64 -37.05
N HIS A 546 -12.86 -12.83 -38.08
CA HIS A 546 -11.45 -13.17 -37.93
C HIS A 546 -10.65 -12.03 -37.30
N GLU A 547 -10.79 -10.78 -37.77
CA GLU A 547 -10.21 -9.57 -37.15
C GLU A 547 -10.55 -9.52 -35.66
N ALA A 548 -11.84 -9.59 -35.33
CA ALA A 548 -12.32 -9.53 -33.95
C ALA A 548 -11.78 -10.67 -33.06
N LEU A 549 -11.64 -11.89 -33.60
CA LEU A 549 -11.08 -13.02 -32.87
C LEU A 549 -9.57 -12.85 -32.63
N ILE A 550 -8.81 -12.42 -33.65
CA ILE A 550 -7.36 -12.17 -33.48
C ILE A 550 -7.12 -11.09 -32.44
N ASP A 551 -7.82 -9.96 -32.54
CA ASP A 551 -7.67 -8.87 -31.57
C ASP A 551 -8.07 -9.30 -30.15
N LEU A 552 -9.16 -10.06 -30.01
CA LEU A 552 -9.54 -10.66 -28.73
C LEU A 552 -8.41 -11.52 -28.16
N LEU A 553 -7.80 -12.39 -28.97
CA LEU A 553 -6.76 -13.32 -28.52
C LEU A 553 -5.44 -12.61 -28.19
N ILE A 554 -5.05 -11.59 -28.96
CA ILE A 554 -3.87 -10.76 -28.64
C ILE A 554 -4.08 -10.02 -27.32
N MET A 555 -5.24 -9.40 -27.11
CA MET A 555 -5.51 -8.72 -25.84
C MET A 555 -5.65 -9.72 -24.69
N LEU A 556 -6.21 -10.91 -24.94
CA LEU A 556 -6.34 -11.97 -23.94
C LEU A 556 -4.99 -12.54 -23.51
N SER A 557 -3.98 -12.63 -24.39
CA SER A 557 -2.67 -13.22 -24.05
C SER A 557 -1.94 -12.46 -22.93
N VAL A 558 -2.25 -11.17 -22.73
CA VAL A 558 -1.75 -10.38 -21.59
C VAL A 558 -2.25 -10.96 -20.25
N TYR A 559 -3.46 -11.50 -20.22
CA TYR A 559 -4.12 -12.02 -19.01
C TYR A 559 -4.03 -13.54 -18.89
N ALA A 560 -4.29 -14.24 -19.99
CA ALA A 560 -4.31 -15.68 -20.15
C ALA A 560 -3.40 -16.10 -21.32
N PRO A 561 -2.07 -16.02 -21.13
CA PRO A 561 -1.10 -16.20 -22.21
C PRO A 561 -1.19 -17.57 -22.87
N HIS A 562 -1.39 -18.66 -22.12
CA HIS A 562 -1.28 -20.00 -22.67
C HIS A 562 -2.39 -20.29 -23.70
N ILE A 563 -3.65 -19.97 -23.38
CA ILE A 563 -4.76 -20.11 -24.33
C ILE A 563 -4.68 -19.08 -25.46
N GLY A 564 -4.32 -17.84 -25.14
CA GLY A 564 -4.23 -16.76 -26.13
C GLY A 564 -3.20 -17.09 -27.21
N GLU A 565 -1.97 -17.41 -26.80
CA GLU A 565 -0.87 -17.78 -27.69
C GLU A 565 -1.18 -19.05 -28.47
N HIS A 566 -1.64 -20.12 -27.80
CA HIS A 566 -1.93 -21.38 -28.48
C HIS A 566 -2.99 -21.22 -29.58
N LEU A 567 -4.07 -20.47 -29.33
CA LEU A 567 -5.12 -20.26 -30.33
C LEU A 567 -4.66 -19.32 -31.47
N LEU A 568 -3.79 -18.35 -31.19
CA LEU A 568 -3.15 -17.53 -32.24
C LEU A 568 -2.26 -18.38 -33.15
N GLU A 569 -1.47 -19.29 -32.58
CA GLU A 569 -0.66 -20.24 -33.35
C GLU A 569 -1.52 -21.19 -34.20
N GLN A 570 -2.64 -21.70 -33.66
CA GLN A 570 -3.61 -22.49 -34.44
C GLN A 570 -4.23 -21.71 -35.60
N LEU A 571 -4.32 -20.38 -35.47
CA LEU A 571 -4.74 -19.46 -36.53
C LEU A 571 -3.59 -19.04 -37.46
N GLY A 572 -2.40 -19.63 -37.31
CA GLY A 572 -1.26 -19.43 -38.20
C GLY A 572 -0.49 -18.13 -37.98
N LEU A 573 -0.53 -17.58 -36.75
CA LEU A 573 0.22 -16.38 -36.37
C LEU A 573 1.45 -16.71 -35.54
N ASP A 574 2.53 -15.94 -35.73
CA ASP A 574 3.74 -15.99 -34.91
C ASP A 574 3.64 -15.00 -33.75
N THR A 575 3.35 -15.51 -32.55
CA THR A 575 3.11 -14.74 -31.33
C THR A 575 4.29 -13.88 -30.88
N VAL A 576 5.52 -14.22 -31.27
CA VAL A 576 6.74 -13.47 -30.92
C VAL A 576 6.82 -12.13 -31.68
N THR A 577 6.21 -12.07 -32.86
CA THR A 577 6.26 -10.90 -33.76
C THR A 577 4.99 -10.06 -33.74
N LEU A 578 3.96 -10.50 -33.01
CA LEU A 578 2.69 -9.78 -32.93
C LEU A 578 2.86 -8.42 -32.26
N SER A 579 2.16 -7.44 -32.82
CA SER A 579 2.00 -6.12 -32.20
C SER A 579 0.66 -6.05 -31.48
N TYR A 580 0.61 -5.27 -30.41
CA TYR A 580 -0.66 -4.96 -29.73
C TYR A 580 -1.61 -4.24 -30.70
N PRO A 581 -2.92 -4.57 -30.73
CA PRO A 581 -3.85 -3.99 -31.69
C PRO A 581 -4.05 -2.49 -31.45
N THR A 582 -4.27 -1.74 -32.52
CA THR A 582 -4.52 -0.29 -32.47
C THR A 582 -5.94 0.03 -32.91
N VAL A 583 -6.55 1.04 -32.28
CA VAL A 583 -7.90 1.50 -32.62
C VAL A 583 -7.99 2.01 -34.06
N ASP A 584 -8.94 1.49 -34.84
CA ASP A 584 -9.42 2.06 -36.09
C ASP A 584 -10.56 3.05 -35.82
N GLU A 585 -10.24 4.34 -35.83
CA GLU A 585 -11.21 5.42 -35.60
C GLU A 585 -12.40 5.39 -36.59
N HIS A 586 -12.21 4.84 -37.80
CA HIS A 586 -13.32 4.71 -38.75
C HIS A 586 -14.33 3.63 -38.33
N ALA A 587 -13.89 2.59 -37.60
CA ALA A 587 -14.78 1.56 -37.07
C ALA A 587 -15.68 2.09 -35.93
N LEU A 588 -15.26 3.17 -35.26
CA LEU A 588 -16.00 3.79 -34.16
C LEU A 588 -17.15 4.69 -34.62
N VAL A 589 -17.15 5.12 -35.89
CA VAL A 589 -18.18 6.01 -36.43
C VAL A 589 -19.54 5.30 -36.43
N GLN A 590 -20.53 5.93 -35.80
CA GLN A 590 -21.90 5.43 -35.77
C GLN A 590 -22.75 6.19 -36.79
N ASP A 591 -23.43 5.47 -37.68
CA ASP A 591 -24.41 6.10 -38.59
C ASP A 591 -25.67 6.54 -37.82
N MET A 592 -25.99 5.87 -36.70
CA MET A 592 -27.09 6.19 -35.79
C MET A 592 -26.71 5.93 -34.33
N ILE A 593 -27.15 6.81 -33.44
CA ILE A 593 -27.03 6.74 -31.98
C ILE A 593 -28.42 6.64 -31.34
N THR A 594 -28.53 5.87 -30.25
CA THR A 594 -29.77 5.80 -29.46
C THR A 594 -29.74 6.87 -28.36
N MET A 595 -30.60 7.88 -28.47
CA MET A 595 -30.77 8.90 -27.43
C MET A 595 -31.92 8.56 -26.48
N VAL A 596 -31.68 8.75 -25.18
CA VAL A 596 -32.71 8.57 -24.15
C VAL A 596 -33.61 9.80 -24.11
N VAL A 597 -34.94 9.60 -24.07
CA VAL A 597 -35.90 10.68 -23.89
C VAL A 597 -36.51 10.62 -22.50
N GLN A 598 -36.39 11.73 -21.77
CA GLN A 598 -36.86 11.90 -20.40
C GLN A 598 -37.96 12.96 -20.31
N VAL A 599 -38.86 12.79 -19.34
CA VAL A 599 -39.81 13.83 -18.92
C VAL A 599 -39.67 14.02 -17.42
N ASN A 600 -39.40 15.25 -16.98
CA ASN A 600 -39.09 15.59 -15.58
C ASN A 600 -38.03 14.66 -14.97
N GLY A 601 -36.98 14.35 -15.73
CA GLY A 601 -35.85 13.51 -15.29
C GLY A 601 -36.13 12.00 -15.26
N LYS A 602 -37.35 11.54 -15.57
CA LYS A 602 -37.68 10.10 -15.66
C LYS A 602 -37.63 9.64 -17.11
N MET A 603 -37.02 8.48 -17.37
CA MET A 603 -36.97 7.89 -18.71
C MET A 603 -38.36 7.49 -19.21
N ARG A 604 -38.71 7.93 -20.42
CA ARG A 604 -40.02 7.70 -21.06
C ARG A 604 -39.94 7.15 -22.48
N GLY A 605 -38.77 7.22 -23.12
CA GLY A 605 -38.58 6.64 -24.45
C GLY A 605 -37.11 6.60 -24.86
N LYS A 606 -36.89 6.08 -26.07
CA LYS A 606 -35.61 6.11 -26.79
C LYS A 606 -35.91 6.49 -28.24
N MET A 607 -34.97 7.16 -28.90
CA MET A 607 -35.02 7.42 -30.34
C MET A 607 -33.65 7.17 -30.96
N ASP A 608 -33.63 6.61 -32.17
CA ASP A 608 -32.41 6.43 -32.95
C ASP A 608 -32.28 7.60 -33.95
N VAL A 609 -31.14 8.28 -33.92
CA VAL A 609 -30.87 9.51 -34.68
C VAL A 609 -29.42 9.54 -35.16
N ALA A 610 -29.08 10.30 -36.20
CA ALA A 610 -27.68 10.46 -36.60
C ALA A 610 -26.88 11.20 -35.50
N PRO A 611 -25.59 10.89 -35.28
CA PRO A 611 -24.77 11.68 -34.36
C PRO A 611 -24.73 13.15 -34.79
N ASN A 612 -24.68 14.05 -33.80
CA ASN A 612 -24.67 15.50 -34.00
C ASN A 612 -25.88 16.03 -34.78
N SER A 613 -27.01 15.31 -34.72
CA SER A 613 -28.30 15.77 -35.25
C SER A 613 -28.70 17.11 -34.62
N ASP A 614 -29.38 17.93 -35.41
CA ASP A 614 -29.83 19.27 -35.01
C ASP A 614 -30.66 19.24 -33.70
N PRO A 615 -30.31 20.02 -32.67
CA PRO A 615 -31.00 20.00 -31.37
C PRO A 615 -32.51 20.29 -31.44
N GLU A 616 -32.96 21.14 -32.38
CA GLU A 616 -34.39 21.43 -32.52
C GLU A 616 -35.15 20.27 -33.17
N ALA A 617 -34.54 19.62 -34.17
CA ALA A 617 -35.06 18.38 -34.74
C ALA A 617 -35.18 17.26 -33.69
N LEU A 618 -34.17 17.13 -32.82
CA LEU A 618 -34.18 16.15 -31.71
C LEU A 618 -35.32 16.40 -30.72
N LYS A 619 -35.58 17.65 -30.34
CA LYS A 619 -36.72 18.00 -29.47
C LYS A 619 -38.05 17.69 -30.15
N ALA A 620 -38.19 18.02 -31.44
CA ALA A 620 -39.39 17.73 -32.21
C ALA A 620 -39.68 16.23 -32.26
N GLN A 621 -38.68 15.41 -32.58
CA GLN A 621 -38.80 13.95 -32.62
C GLN A 621 -39.07 13.35 -31.23
N ALA A 622 -38.43 13.87 -30.17
CA ALA A 622 -38.67 13.42 -28.80
C ALA A 622 -40.13 13.62 -28.36
N ARG A 623 -40.79 14.70 -28.80
CA ARG A 623 -42.20 15.01 -28.47
C ARG A 623 -43.20 14.11 -29.19
N THR A 624 -42.86 13.62 -30.39
CA THR A 624 -43.75 12.80 -31.22
C THR A 624 -43.70 11.32 -30.86
N LEU A 625 -42.75 10.90 -30.02
CA LEU A 625 -42.72 9.54 -29.48
C LEU A 625 -43.98 9.24 -28.66
N GLU A 626 -44.72 8.22 -29.05
CA GLU A 626 -45.98 7.84 -28.39
C GLU A 626 -45.79 7.55 -26.89
N SER A 627 -44.64 6.99 -26.52
CA SER A 627 -44.29 6.68 -25.13
C SER A 627 -43.95 7.92 -24.31
N VAL A 628 -43.60 9.04 -24.94
CA VAL A 628 -43.25 10.32 -24.30
C VAL A 628 -44.45 11.24 -24.26
N ALA A 629 -45.22 11.31 -25.35
CA ALA A 629 -46.38 12.20 -25.51
C ALA A 629 -47.41 12.05 -24.38
N LYS A 630 -47.62 10.82 -23.87
CA LYS A 630 -48.53 10.52 -22.75
C LYS A 630 -48.15 11.20 -21.44
N PHE A 631 -46.89 11.64 -21.30
CA PHE A 631 -46.37 12.31 -20.10
C PHE A 631 -46.21 13.82 -20.29
N LEU A 632 -46.56 14.35 -21.47
CA LEU A 632 -46.54 15.79 -21.76
C LEU A 632 -47.91 16.42 -21.42
N THR A 633 -48.34 16.28 -20.17
CA THR A 633 -49.69 16.68 -19.72
C THR A 633 -49.82 18.16 -19.34
N GLY A 634 -48.70 18.89 -19.23
CA GLY A 634 -48.65 20.30 -18.84
C GLY A 634 -47.79 21.14 -19.78
N GLU A 635 -47.72 22.45 -19.51
CA GLU A 635 -46.90 23.38 -20.30
C GLU A 635 -45.41 22.99 -20.24
N ILE A 636 -44.76 22.88 -21.39
CA ILE A 636 -43.32 22.64 -21.47
C ILE A 636 -42.58 23.90 -21.00
N LYS A 637 -41.90 23.81 -19.86
CA LYS A 637 -41.12 24.91 -19.28
C LYS A 637 -39.71 25.00 -19.86
N LYS A 638 -39.10 23.85 -20.18
CA LYS A 638 -37.72 23.80 -20.68
C LYS A 638 -37.47 22.48 -21.40
N GLU A 639 -36.67 22.54 -22.47
CA GLU A 639 -36.18 21.36 -23.18
C GLU A 639 -34.67 21.39 -23.20
N ILE A 640 -34.05 20.33 -22.69
CA ILE A 640 -32.61 20.21 -22.54
C ILE A 640 -32.14 19.09 -23.45
N VAL A 641 -31.25 19.42 -24.37
CA VAL A 641 -30.56 18.44 -25.21
C VAL A 641 -29.13 18.32 -24.68
N VAL A 642 -28.75 17.11 -24.31
CA VAL A 642 -27.33 16.77 -24.11
C VAL A 642 -26.90 16.07 -25.39
N PRO A 643 -26.03 16.70 -26.22
CA PRO A 643 -25.63 16.16 -27.50
C PRO A 643 -25.22 14.69 -27.41
N ASN A 644 -25.76 13.89 -28.33
CA ASN A 644 -25.52 12.45 -28.47
C ASN A 644 -25.88 11.56 -27.25
N LYS A 645 -26.54 12.10 -26.22
CA LYS A 645 -26.90 11.35 -25.00
C LYS A 645 -28.40 11.30 -24.73
N LEU A 646 -29.01 12.46 -24.55
CA LEU A 646 -30.43 12.52 -24.13
C LEU A 646 -31.14 13.81 -24.53
N VAL A 647 -32.47 13.73 -24.53
CA VAL A 647 -33.38 14.87 -24.54
C VAL A 647 -34.24 14.78 -23.28
N ASN A 648 -34.24 15.83 -22.44
CA ASN A 648 -35.10 15.92 -21.27
C ASN A 648 -36.09 17.07 -21.43
N ILE A 649 -37.38 16.73 -21.34
CA ILE A 649 -38.50 17.67 -21.46
C ILE A 649 -39.04 17.95 -20.05
N VAL A 650 -38.95 19.20 -19.61
CA VAL A 650 -39.45 19.64 -18.31
C VAL A 650 -40.84 20.21 -18.51
N VAL A 651 -41.84 19.57 -17.90
CA VAL A 651 -43.25 19.99 -17.95
C VAL A 651 -43.70 20.50 -16.59
N ALA A 652 -44.55 21.52 -16.59
CA ALA A 652 -45.25 21.97 -15.39
C ALA A 652 -46.08 20.81 -14.83
N GLY A 653 -45.87 20.52 -13.54
CA GLY A 653 -46.51 19.40 -12.84
C GLY A 653 -48.01 19.55 -12.67
#